data_AF-A0A2N6B685-F1
#
_entry.id   AF-A0A2N6B685-F1
#
_cell.length_a   1.000
_cell.length_b   1.000
_cell.length_c   1.000
_cell.angle_alpha   90.00
_cell.angle_beta   90.00
_cell.angle_gamma   90.00
#
_symmetry.space_group_name_H-M   'P 1'
#
loop_
_entity.id
_entity.type
_entity.pdbx_description
1 polymer ?
#
loop_
_entity_poly.entity_id
_entity_poly.type
_entity_poly.pdbx_seq_one_letter_code
_entity_poly.pdbx_strand_id
1 'polypeptide(L)'
;MATLVQADCHDPFSILGMHETTSGLVVRAFFPGADSVTLIDPADGSAVCEVPCVDKAGVFAGPVPGRDAWFHYRLDVAWGTNRHVLEDPYRFPPVIGSMDEHLFSEGNHLELYEKLGAHPITLEGISGVHFAVWAPNARRVSVVGNFNGWDGRRHMMRARGASGIFEIFIPDIGTGEAYKYEIKAQNGTVLPLKADPFGFYAELPPRTASLTDTLDDTPWGDDAWLAERRERNSMSAPISIYEVHLGSWRKDEGWRRLSYRELAETLVPYVKDMGFTHIELMPINEFPFDGSWGYQPVGLYAPTCRFGTPSDFKFFVDACHQAGIGVIVDWVPGHFPTDPHGLAHFDGTALYEHQDPRKGYHPDWNTLIYNYGRPEVSNFLIANALFWLKRFHIDALRVDAVASMIYLDYSRKDGEWIPNIHGGNENLEAIAFIKRLNEVAYGSVDGIATIAEESTAWPAVSRPTDAGGLGFGYKWNMGWMNDTLDYIGREPIHRRYHHHQMTFGMAYAFSENFILPLSHDEVVHGKGSLLGRIPGDGWQQFATLRAYFGFMWGHPGKKLLFMGGEFAQGREWNYESQLDWHLLDYSQHSGMQALVRDLNALYRDRPALHVFDTDPRGFQWIEANAEAESFYAFLRRGENGTPPIAVLCNFTPVPREGVRVGLPNGGKWREILNTDSADYDGSGVGNKGAVVAEEIPWNDQPFSAEITLPPLATVMLEFSPE
;
A
#
# COMPACT_ATOMS: atom_id res chain seq x y z
N MET A 1 -30.52 30.24 19.59
CA MET A 1 -30.46 29.85 21.02
C MET A 1 -30.92 28.42 21.25
N ALA A 2 -32.17 28.04 20.97
CA ALA A 2 -32.61 26.64 21.12
C ALA A 2 -31.72 25.63 20.38
N THR A 3 -31.34 25.92 19.13
CA THR A 3 -30.41 25.10 18.33
C THR A 3 -29.00 25.02 18.92
N LEU A 4 -28.53 26.06 19.58
CA LEU A 4 -27.21 26.09 20.23
C LEU A 4 -27.22 25.23 21.49
N VAL A 5 -28.23 25.39 22.34
CA VAL A 5 -28.41 24.63 23.58
C VAL A 5 -28.56 23.12 23.32
N GLN A 6 -29.23 22.75 22.23
CA GLN A 6 -29.39 21.36 21.80
C GLN A 6 -28.16 20.80 21.06
N ALA A 7 -27.12 21.61 20.86
CA ALA A 7 -25.98 21.30 19.99
C ALA A 7 -26.45 20.77 18.62
N ASP A 8 -27.24 21.60 17.94
CA ASP A 8 -27.91 21.38 16.66
C ASP A 8 -27.60 22.51 15.65
N CYS A 9 -26.58 23.34 15.94
CA CYS A 9 -26.23 24.47 15.10
C CYS A 9 -25.27 24.06 13.98
N HIS A 10 -25.67 24.29 12.73
CA HIS A 10 -24.89 23.96 11.52
C HIS A 10 -23.73 24.93 11.25
N ASP A 11 -23.91 26.20 11.65
CA ASP A 11 -22.86 27.21 11.63
C ASP A 11 -22.83 27.97 12.97
N PRO A 12 -22.14 27.43 13.98
CA PRO A 12 -22.01 28.08 15.29
C PRO A 12 -21.33 29.45 15.23
N PHE A 13 -20.46 29.69 14.24
CA PHE A 13 -19.72 30.95 14.10
C PHE A 13 -20.62 32.12 13.70
N SER A 14 -21.78 31.85 13.09
CA SER A 14 -22.81 32.86 12.85
C SER A 14 -23.46 33.40 14.15
N ILE A 15 -23.23 32.74 15.29
CA ILE A 15 -23.85 33.07 16.59
C ILE A 15 -22.79 33.37 17.66
N LEU A 16 -21.84 32.45 17.83
CA LEU A 16 -20.77 32.46 18.84
C LEU A 16 -19.62 33.37 18.41
N GLY A 17 -18.78 33.76 19.38
CA GLY A 17 -17.70 34.69 19.18
C GLY A 17 -18.15 36.15 19.25
N MET A 18 -17.32 37.04 18.70
CA MET A 18 -17.58 38.48 18.63
C MET A 18 -18.36 38.84 17.35
N HIS A 19 -19.41 39.64 17.49
CA HIS A 19 -20.24 40.10 16.39
C HIS A 19 -20.50 41.60 16.48
N GLU A 20 -20.46 42.28 15.36
CA GLU A 20 -20.92 43.67 15.25
C GLU A 20 -22.45 43.69 15.10
N THR A 21 -23.11 44.52 15.91
CA THR A 21 -24.57 44.69 15.89
C THR A 21 -24.91 46.16 15.85
N THR A 22 -26.18 46.49 15.60
CA THR A 22 -26.67 47.88 15.70
C THR A 22 -26.50 48.51 17.09
N SER A 23 -26.24 47.68 18.11
CA SER A 23 -26.05 48.09 19.50
C SER A 23 -24.58 48.08 19.94
N GLY A 24 -23.64 47.95 18.99
CA GLY A 24 -22.20 47.79 19.26
C GLY A 24 -21.74 46.33 19.18
N LEU A 25 -20.55 46.05 19.70
CA LEU A 25 -19.98 44.70 19.75
C LEU A 25 -20.70 43.83 20.79
N VAL A 26 -21.02 42.60 20.41
CA VAL A 26 -21.60 41.58 21.30
C VAL A 26 -20.69 40.35 21.25
N VAL A 27 -20.37 39.80 22.42
CA VAL A 27 -19.72 38.50 22.52
C VAL A 27 -20.73 37.46 22.98
N ARG A 28 -20.74 36.30 22.34
CA ARG A 28 -21.56 35.15 22.72
C ARG A 28 -20.68 33.92 22.89
N ALA A 29 -20.86 33.24 24.01
CA ALA A 29 -20.09 32.08 24.39
C ALA A 29 -21.02 30.95 24.83
N PHE A 30 -20.62 29.71 24.56
CA PHE A 30 -21.34 28.52 24.99
C PHE A 30 -20.40 27.57 25.74
N PHE A 31 -20.56 27.54 27.05
CA PHE A 31 -19.78 26.70 27.96
C PHE A 31 -20.75 25.89 28.84
N PRO A 32 -21.13 24.67 28.41
CA PRO A 32 -22.01 23.82 29.19
C PRO A 32 -21.54 23.64 30.64
N GLY A 33 -22.43 23.93 31.59
CA GLY A 33 -22.20 23.79 33.02
C GLY A 33 -21.33 24.88 33.66
N ALA A 34 -20.92 25.92 32.93
CA ALA A 34 -20.18 27.04 33.52
C ALA A 34 -21.11 27.94 34.35
N ASP A 35 -20.56 28.50 35.43
CA ASP A 35 -21.26 29.41 36.33
C ASP A 35 -21.15 30.87 35.87
N SER A 36 -19.98 31.25 35.35
CA SER A 36 -19.69 32.62 34.90
C SER A 36 -18.67 32.65 33.77
N VAL A 37 -18.77 33.66 32.91
CA VAL A 37 -17.80 33.95 31.84
C VAL A 37 -17.43 35.43 31.92
N THR A 38 -16.14 35.74 31.98
CA THR A 38 -15.61 37.11 31.94
C THR A 38 -14.69 37.28 30.74
N LEU A 39 -14.87 38.36 29.97
CA LEU A 39 -13.89 38.75 28.96
C LEU A 39 -12.71 39.42 29.66
N ILE A 40 -11.50 38.99 29.32
CA ILE A 40 -10.27 39.57 29.84
C ILE A 40 -9.38 40.08 28.72
N ASP A 41 -8.62 41.13 29.00
CA ASP A 41 -7.59 41.63 28.08
C ASP A 41 -6.37 40.69 28.13
N PRO A 42 -5.94 40.11 26.99
CA PRO A 42 -4.82 39.18 26.97
C PRO A 42 -3.49 39.84 27.36
N ALA A 43 -3.35 41.16 27.27
CA ALA A 43 -2.10 41.85 27.55
C ALA A 43 -1.76 41.92 29.05
N ASP A 44 -2.76 42.08 29.91
CA ASP A 44 -2.57 42.25 31.36
C ASP A 44 -3.49 41.38 32.24
N GLY A 45 -4.40 40.62 31.63
CA GLY A 45 -5.36 39.76 32.32
C GLY A 45 -6.49 40.52 33.02
N SER A 46 -6.63 41.83 32.79
CA SER A 46 -7.67 42.64 33.42
C SER A 46 -9.05 42.29 32.87
N ALA A 47 -10.07 42.35 33.73
CA ALA A 47 -11.45 42.11 33.32
C ALA A 47 -11.95 43.27 32.45
N VAL A 48 -12.39 42.95 31.23
CA VAL A 48 -13.07 43.87 30.31
C VAL A 48 -14.53 44.01 30.71
N CYS A 49 -15.26 42.90 30.76
CA CYS A 49 -16.62 42.83 31.30
C CYS A 49 -17.06 41.38 31.59
N GLU A 50 -17.96 41.22 32.55
CA GLU A 50 -18.67 39.96 32.77
C GLU A 50 -19.74 39.77 31.67
N VAL A 51 -19.79 38.58 31.06
CA VAL A 51 -20.77 38.24 30.03
C VAL A 51 -22.01 37.64 30.70
N PRO A 52 -23.20 38.26 30.61
CA PRO A 52 -24.40 37.75 31.28
C PRO A 52 -24.78 36.34 30.82
N CYS A 53 -25.14 35.49 31.78
CA CYS A 53 -25.77 34.19 31.50
C CYS A 53 -27.20 34.42 31.01
N VAL A 54 -27.48 34.05 29.76
CA VAL A 54 -28.80 34.19 29.12
C VAL A 54 -29.59 32.89 29.09
N ASP A 55 -28.92 31.75 29.26
CA ASP A 55 -29.55 30.43 29.42
C ASP A 55 -28.71 29.55 30.36
N LYS A 56 -29.38 28.90 31.32
CA LYS A 56 -28.76 28.02 32.33
C LYS A 56 -28.09 26.78 31.73
N ALA A 57 -28.34 26.47 30.46
CA ALA A 57 -27.60 25.47 29.72
C ALA A 57 -26.12 25.85 29.45
N GLY A 58 -25.69 27.06 29.83
CA GLY A 58 -24.32 27.55 29.67
C GLY A 58 -24.15 28.53 28.53
N VAL A 59 -25.21 29.25 28.15
CA VAL A 59 -25.13 30.29 27.11
C VAL A 59 -24.93 31.65 27.78
N PHE A 60 -23.87 32.33 27.36
CA PHE A 60 -23.51 33.67 27.83
C PHE A 60 -23.54 34.62 26.63
N ALA A 61 -24.19 35.77 26.77
CA ALA A 61 -24.25 36.77 25.71
C ALA A 61 -24.45 38.17 26.28
N GLY A 62 -23.68 39.14 25.80
CA GLY A 62 -23.85 40.53 26.18
C GLY A 62 -23.05 41.50 25.31
N PRO A 63 -23.45 42.79 25.29
CA PRO A 63 -22.64 43.83 24.66
C PRO A 63 -21.31 44.01 25.42
N VAL A 64 -20.26 44.43 24.72
CA VAL A 64 -18.97 44.78 25.31
C VAL A 64 -18.95 46.30 25.53
N PRO A 65 -19.10 46.80 26.78
CA PRO A 65 -19.20 48.23 27.02
C PRO A 65 -17.92 48.98 26.64
N GLY A 66 -18.06 50.10 25.92
CA GLY A 66 -16.93 51.00 25.60
C GLY A 66 -15.98 50.48 24.52
N ARG A 67 -16.37 49.46 23.75
CA ARG A 67 -15.60 48.92 22.62
C ARG A 67 -16.45 48.91 21.35
N ASP A 68 -16.01 49.66 20.34
CA ASP A 68 -16.70 49.78 19.04
C ASP A 68 -15.91 49.16 17.87
N ALA A 69 -14.69 48.68 18.13
CA ALA A 69 -13.83 48.02 17.14
C ALA A 69 -13.39 46.63 17.63
N TRP A 70 -13.27 45.70 16.70
CA TRP A 70 -12.82 44.34 16.97
C TRP A 70 -11.48 44.34 17.72
N PHE A 71 -11.35 43.45 18.70
CA PHE A 71 -10.17 43.37 19.55
C PHE A 71 -9.91 41.91 19.98
N HIS A 72 -8.67 41.61 20.36
CA HIS A 72 -8.34 40.29 20.91
C HIS A 72 -8.76 40.22 22.38
N TYR A 73 -9.48 39.17 22.74
CA TYR A 73 -9.91 38.88 24.11
C TYR A 73 -9.64 37.41 24.45
N ARG A 74 -9.58 37.11 25.75
CA ARG A 74 -9.68 35.74 26.29
C ARG A 74 -10.88 35.63 27.21
N LEU A 75 -11.27 34.40 27.51
CA LEU A 75 -12.42 34.05 28.32
C LEU A 75 -11.93 33.43 29.63
N ASP A 76 -12.19 34.08 30.75
CA ASP A 76 -12.08 33.47 32.08
C ASP A 76 -13.43 32.81 32.44
N VAL A 77 -13.44 31.47 32.40
CA VAL A 77 -14.64 30.64 32.59
C VAL A 77 -14.54 29.88 33.91
N ALA A 78 -15.60 29.97 34.72
CA ALA A 78 -15.69 29.29 36.00
C ALA A 78 -16.63 28.08 35.96
N TRP A 79 -16.16 26.93 36.44
CA TRP A 79 -16.95 25.73 36.75
C TRP A 79 -16.73 25.38 38.24
N GLY A 80 -17.62 25.85 39.11
CA GLY A 80 -17.46 25.76 40.55
C GLY A 80 -16.21 26.51 41.03
N THR A 81 -15.28 25.78 41.66
CA THR A 81 -14.01 26.36 42.12
C THR A 81 -12.92 26.39 41.04
N ASN A 82 -13.14 25.75 39.89
CA ASN A 82 -12.17 25.69 38.81
C ASN A 82 -12.39 26.87 37.86
N ARG A 83 -11.33 27.64 37.60
CA ARG A 83 -11.32 28.72 36.60
C ARG A 83 -10.30 28.42 35.53
N HIS A 84 -10.67 28.64 34.28
CA HIS A 84 -9.80 28.45 33.14
C HIS A 84 -9.84 29.70 32.26
N VAL A 85 -8.66 30.20 31.94
CA VAL A 85 -8.49 31.25 30.92
C VAL A 85 -8.25 30.56 29.58
N LEU A 86 -9.13 30.81 28.63
CA LEU A 86 -9.16 30.13 27.33
C LEU A 86 -9.23 31.17 26.20
N GLU A 87 -8.61 30.86 25.06
CA GLU A 87 -8.95 31.52 23.81
C GLU A 87 -10.36 31.09 23.34
N ASP A 88 -11.08 31.99 22.68
CA ASP A 88 -12.40 31.67 22.10
C ASP A 88 -12.24 30.99 20.73
N PRO A 89 -12.57 29.69 20.57
CA PRO A 89 -12.45 29.02 19.27
C PRO A 89 -13.30 29.67 18.17
N TYR A 90 -14.40 30.34 18.55
CA TYR A 90 -15.37 30.90 17.62
C TYR A 90 -15.06 32.33 17.17
N ARG A 91 -13.95 32.93 17.64
CA ARG A 91 -13.50 34.24 17.14
C ARG A 91 -12.67 34.15 15.84
N PHE A 92 -12.15 32.97 15.52
CA PHE A 92 -11.17 32.80 14.45
C PHE A 92 -11.82 32.72 13.05
N PRO A 93 -11.18 33.32 12.02
CA PRO A 93 -11.66 33.27 10.65
C PRO A 93 -11.58 31.85 10.05
N PRO A 94 -12.20 31.63 8.87
CA PRO A 94 -11.99 30.43 8.07
C PRO A 94 -10.55 30.18 7.65
N VAL A 95 -10.15 28.91 7.75
CA VAL A 95 -8.84 28.42 7.30
C VAL A 95 -8.99 27.82 5.90
N ILE A 96 -10.07 27.04 5.67
CA ILE A 96 -10.42 26.55 4.33
C ILE A 96 -10.91 27.71 3.45
N GLY A 97 -10.16 27.95 2.37
CA GLY A 97 -10.44 28.99 1.38
C GLY A 97 -11.37 28.54 0.26
N SER A 98 -11.87 29.49 -0.53
CA SER A 98 -12.81 29.20 -1.63
C SER A 98 -12.22 28.37 -2.76
N MET A 99 -10.91 28.46 -2.98
CA MET A 99 -10.21 27.62 -3.98
C MET A 99 -10.15 26.16 -3.52
N ASP A 100 -9.89 25.92 -2.23
CA ASP A 100 -9.88 24.58 -1.66
C ASP A 100 -11.27 23.94 -1.79
N GLU A 101 -12.33 24.69 -1.46
CA GLU A 101 -13.73 24.25 -1.63
C GLU A 101 -14.05 23.89 -3.09
N HIS A 102 -13.63 24.75 -4.03
CA HIS A 102 -13.88 24.54 -5.46
C HIS A 102 -13.17 23.30 -6.00
N LEU A 103 -11.86 23.18 -5.77
CA LEU A 103 -11.06 22.03 -6.22
C LEU A 103 -11.54 20.73 -5.58
N PHE A 104 -11.95 20.77 -4.31
CA PHE A 104 -12.51 19.61 -3.63
C PHE A 104 -13.83 19.16 -4.27
N SER A 105 -14.77 20.09 -4.51
CA SER A 105 -16.05 19.78 -5.14
C SER A 105 -15.93 19.28 -6.59
N GLU A 106 -14.91 19.71 -7.33
CA GLU A 106 -14.59 19.16 -8.66
C GLU A 106 -13.85 17.82 -8.59
N GLY A 107 -13.42 17.40 -7.40
CA GLY A 107 -12.62 16.21 -7.20
C GLY A 107 -11.20 16.32 -7.74
N ASN A 108 -10.61 17.53 -7.78
CA ASN A 108 -9.31 17.86 -8.37
C ASN A 108 -8.27 18.40 -7.36
N HIS A 109 -8.57 18.39 -6.05
CA HIS A 109 -7.62 18.84 -5.04
C HIS A 109 -6.59 17.74 -4.73
N LEU A 110 -5.45 17.75 -5.43
CA LEU A 110 -4.43 16.69 -5.35
C LEU A 110 -3.66 16.63 -4.01
N GLU A 111 -3.64 17.73 -3.26
CA GLU A 111 -3.00 17.84 -1.95
C GLU A 111 -4.04 18.02 -0.83
N LEU A 112 -5.17 17.32 -0.96
CA LEU A 112 -6.33 17.45 -0.06
C LEU A 112 -5.96 17.21 1.41
N TYR A 113 -4.98 16.33 1.65
CA TYR A 113 -4.44 16.02 2.97
C TYR A 113 -3.73 17.21 3.63
N GLU A 114 -3.43 18.31 2.94
CA GLU A 114 -2.89 19.53 3.57
C GLU A 114 -3.98 20.42 4.17
N LYS A 115 -5.26 20.10 3.89
CA LYS A 115 -6.42 20.93 4.25
C LYS A 115 -7.42 20.17 5.12
N LEU A 116 -7.74 18.93 4.75
CA LEU A 116 -8.57 18.04 5.56
C LEU A 116 -7.74 17.28 6.58
N GLY A 117 -8.38 16.85 7.66
CA GLY A 117 -7.72 16.21 8.79
C GLY A 117 -7.51 17.19 9.94
N ALA A 118 -6.47 16.93 10.75
CA ALA A 118 -6.05 17.77 11.86
C ALA A 118 -4.65 18.35 11.61
N HIS A 119 -4.54 19.67 11.60
CA HIS A 119 -3.32 20.41 11.25
C HIS A 119 -2.91 21.35 12.38
N PRO A 120 -1.80 21.09 13.08
CA PRO A 120 -1.19 22.07 13.97
C PRO A 120 -0.79 23.32 13.18
N ILE A 121 -1.41 24.46 13.48
CA ILE A 121 -1.14 25.75 12.81
C ILE A 121 -1.04 26.89 13.82
N THR A 122 -0.50 28.02 13.37
CA THR A 122 -0.58 29.29 14.11
C THR A 122 -1.49 30.26 13.36
N LEU A 123 -2.59 30.67 13.99
CA LEU A 123 -3.57 31.59 13.43
C LEU A 123 -3.65 32.84 14.30
N GLU A 124 -3.43 34.00 13.69
CA GLU A 124 -3.38 35.30 14.39
C GLU A 124 -2.43 35.31 15.61
N GLY A 125 -1.30 34.61 15.50
CA GLY A 125 -0.29 34.50 16.56
C GLY A 125 -0.61 33.50 17.68
N ILE A 126 -1.72 32.78 17.59
CA ILE A 126 -2.12 31.73 18.55
C ILE A 126 -1.89 30.37 17.92
N SER A 127 -1.16 29.50 18.63
CA SER A 127 -0.97 28.10 18.23
C SER A 127 -2.18 27.25 18.60
N GLY A 128 -2.51 26.29 17.75
CA GLY A 128 -3.63 25.38 17.95
C GLY A 128 -3.68 24.34 16.86
N VAL A 129 -4.81 23.65 16.75
CA VAL A 129 -5.06 22.66 15.70
C VAL A 129 -6.30 23.04 14.91
N HIS A 130 -6.16 23.14 13.60
CA HIS A 130 -7.29 23.24 12.66
C HIS A 130 -7.78 21.85 12.31
N PHE A 131 -9.08 21.62 12.45
CA PHE A 131 -9.75 20.39 12.06
C PHE A 131 -10.67 20.67 10.90
N ALA A 132 -10.65 19.81 9.89
CA ALA A 132 -11.60 19.86 8.78
C ALA A 132 -12.01 18.46 8.32
N VAL A 133 -13.31 18.24 8.12
CA VAL A 133 -13.87 16.95 7.72
C VAL A 133 -15.05 17.12 6.76
N TRP A 134 -15.14 16.23 5.78
CA TRP A 134 -16.26 16.22 4.84
C TRP A 134 -17.43 15.39 5.36
N ALA A 135 -18.59 16.04 5.54
CA ALA A 135 -19.81 15.41 6.03
C ALA A 135 -21.05 16.19 5.55
N PRO A 136 -21.31 16.23 4.23
CA PRO A 136 -22.27 17.16 3.61
C PRO A 136 -23.71 17.00 4.09
N ASN A 137 -24.11 15.80 4.52
CA ASN A 137 -25.47 15.53 5.00
C ASN A 137 -25.59 15.59 6.53
N ALA A 138 -24.50 15.90 7.23
CA ALA A 138 -24.54 16.05 8.67
C ALA A 138 -25.30 17.32 9.05
N ARG A 139 -26.17 17.19 10.06
CA ARG A 139 -26.83 18.34 10.67
C ARG A 139 -25.84 19.17 11.49
N ARG A 140 -24.89 18.48 12.14
CA ARG A 140 -23.82 19.06 12.96
C ARG A 140 -22.62 18.12 12.97
N VAL A 141 -21.43 18.68 12.94
CA VAL A 141 -20.18 18.01 13.32
C VAL A 141 -19.53 18.75 14.49
N SER A 142 -18.91 18.01 15.40
CA SER A 142 -18.10 18.54 16.50
C SER A 142 -16.83 17.73 16.63
N VAL A 143 -15.75 18.38 17.06
CA VAL A 143 -14.52 17.69 17.47
C VAL A 143 -14.66 17.31 18.94
N VAL A 144 -14.43 16.04 19.25
CA VAL A 144 -14.43 15.51 20.62
C VAL A 144 -13.09 14.87 20.92
N GLY A 145 -12.59 15.04 22.14
CA GLY A 145 -11.28 14.50 22.52
C GLY A 145 -11.00 14.65 24.00
N ASN A 146 -9.82 14.20 24.42
CA ASN A 146 -9.32 14.36 25.79
C ASN A 146 -9.37 15.82 26.27
N PHE A 147 -9.00 16.79 25.43
CA PHE A 147 -8.98 18.22 25.72
C PHE A 147 -10.36 18.83 26.02
N ASN A 148 -11.46 18.15 25.68
CA ASN A 148 -12.81 18.64 25.93
C ASN A 148 -13.72 17.65 26.67
N GLY A 149 -13.13 16.59 27.24
CA GLY A 149 -13.86 15.56 27.97
C GLY A 149 -14.81 14.74 27.10
N TRP A 150 -14.53 14.64 25.80
CA TRP A 150 -15.36 13.97 24.80
C TRP A 150 -16.79 14.53 24.68
N ASP A 151 -16.99 15.83 24.94
CA ASP A 151 -18.30 16.49 24.92
C ASP A 151 -18.52 17.28 23.61
N GLY A 152 -19.33 16.73 22.70
CA GLY A 152 -19.63 17.30 21.39
C GLY A 152 -20.39 18.64 21.41
N ARG A 153 -20.78 19.15 22.58
CA ARG A 153 -21.38 20.48 22.71
C ARG A 153 -20.35 21.61 22.74
N ARG A 154 -19.08 21.32 23.05
CA ARG A 154 -18.05 22.32 23.33
C ARG A 154 -17.39 22.88 22.06
N HIS A 155 -17.04 22.01 21.12
CA HIS A 155 -16.31 22.38 19.90
C HIS A 155 -17.09 21.99 18.64
N MET A 156 -18.21 22.69 18.41
CA MET A 156 -19.04 22.53 17.21
C MET A 156 -18.37 23.20 16.01
N MET A 157 -18.36 22.52 14.87
CA MET A 157 -17.70 22.99 13.65
C MET A 157 -18.65 23.83 12.80
N ARG A 158 -18.13 24.77 12.00
CA ARG A 158 -18.90 25.45 10.95
C ARG A 158 -18.85 24.68 9.65
N ALA A 159 -19.98 24.56 8.98
CA ALA A 159 -19.99 24.15 7.58
C ALA A 159 -19.45 25.24 6.65
N ARG A 160 -18.78 24.83 5.58
CA ARG A 160 -18.16 25.67 4.57
C ARG A 160 -18.95 25.62 3.27
N GLY A 161 -19.71 26.68 3.03
CA GLY A 161 -20.45 26.89 1.78
C GLY A 161 -21.30 25.67 1.39
N ALA A 162 -21.27 25.35 0.09
CA ALA A 162 -21.91 24.16 -0.47
C ALA A 162 -20.96 22.95 -0.53
N SER A 163 -19.70 23.08 -0.09
CA SER A 163 -18.70 22.00 -0.18
C SER A 163 -19.01 20.82 0.75
N GLY A 164 -19.78 21.06 1.82
CA GLY A 164 -20.06 20.05 2.84
C GLY A 164 -18.89 19.76 3.78
N ILE A 165 -17.82 20.57 3.72
CA ILE A 165 -16.72 20.52 4.67
C ILE A 165 -17.14 21.23 5.96
N PHE A 166 -16.88 20.61 7.11
CA PHE A 166 -16.98 21.23 8.42
C PHE A 166 -15.58 21.55 8.93
N GLU A 167 -15.37 22.74 9.49
CA GLU A 167 -14.08 23.11 10.09
C GLU A 167 -14.19 23.82 11.44
N ILE A 168 -13.12 23.77 12.23
CA ILE A 168 -12.88 24.59 13.41
C ILE A 168 -11.37 24.72 13.68
N PHE A 169 -10.93 25.85 14.19
CA PHE A 169 -9.61 25.99 14.81
C PHE A 169 -9.78 25.94 16.32
N ILE A 170 -9.07 25.01 16.98
CA ILE A 170 -9.07 24.88 18.44
C ILE A 170 -7.72 25.39 18.95
N PRO A 171 -7.71 26.53 19.65
CA PRO A 171 -6.49 27.13 20.18
C PRO A 171 -5.94 26.34 21.38
N ASP A 172 -4.67 26.57 21.70
CA ASP A 172 -3.99 26.06 22.91
C ASP A 172 -3.91 24.52 23.01
N ILE A 173 -4.10 23.80 21.89
CA ILE A 173 -3.84 22.36 21.77
C ILE A 173 -2.75 22.09 20.72
N GLY A 174 -2.08 20.94 20.84
CA GLY A 174 -0.94 20.57 19.98
C GLY A 174 -1.05 19.16 19.41
N THR A 175 0.09 18.58 19.05
CA THR A 175 0.22 17.18 18.61
C THR A 175 0.04 16.20 19.78
N GLY A 176 -0.43 14.99 19.49
CA GLY A 176 -0.60 13.89 20.44
C GLY A 176 -1.96 13.88 21.15
N GLU A 177 -2.84 14.85 20.86
CA GLU A 177 -4.20 14.87 21.39
C GLU A 177 -5.07 13.80 20.69
N ALA A 178 -5.74 12.98 21.49
CA ALA A 178 -6.68 11.98 21.00
C ALA A 178 -8.04 12.61 20.69
N TYR A 179 -8.50 12.46 19.44
CA TYR A 179 -9.73 13.08 18.96
C TYR A 179 -10.53 12.18 18.02
N LYS A 180 -11.81 12.54 17.89
CA LYS A 180 -12.78 12.00 16.94
C LYS A 180 -13.77 13.07 16.51
N TYR A 181 -14.55 12.76 15.48
CA TYR A 181 -15.73 13.55 15.11
C TYR A 181 -17.00 12.96 15.72
N GLU A 182 -17.74 13.78 16.46
CA GLU A 182 -19.12 13.49 16.85
C GLU A 182 -20.06 14.08 15.80
N ILE A 183 -20.68 13.20 15.00
CA ILE A 183 -21.57 13.61 13.91
C ILE A 183 -23.01 13.38 14.31
N LYS A 184 -23.86 14.40 14.09
CA LYS A 184 -25.31 14.29 14.20
C LYS A 184 -25.91 14.26 12.80
N ALA A 185 -26.59 13.17 12.46
CA ALA A 185 -27.25 12.99 11.18
C ALA A 185 -28.44 13.94 11.01
N GLN A 186 -28.94 14.07 9.78
CA GLN A 186 -30.04 14.99 9.45
C GLN A 186 -31.33 14.74 10.25
N ASN A 187 -31.58 13.49 10.64
CA ASN A 187 -32.72 13.11 11.48
C ASN A 187 -32.54 13.44 12.98
N GLY A 188 -31.40 14.01 13.39
CA GLY A 188 -31.06 14.35 14.76
C GLY A 188 -30.37 13.24 15.56
N THR A 189 -30.19 12.05 14.99
CA THR A 189 -29.47 10.95 15.64
C THR A 189 -27.97 11.26 15.73
N VAL A 190 -27.39 11.10 16.91
CA VAL A 190 -25.93 11.12 17.09
C VAL A 190 -25.37 9.77 16.64
N LEU A 191 -24.45 9.81 15.69
CA LEU A 191 -23.80 8.62 15.12
C LEU A 191 -22.68 8.12 16.06
N PRO A 192 -22.20 6.88 15.89
CA PRO A 192 -20.96 6.43 16.52
C PRO A 192 -19.82 7.41 16.23
N LEU A 193 -18.94 7.64 17.20
CA LEU A 193 -17.80 8.54 17.03
C LEU A 193 -16.89 8.05 15.92
N LYS A 194 -16.61 8.95 14.97
CA LYS A 194 -15.80 8.66 13.78
C LYS A 194 -14.34 8.99 14.00
N ALA A 195 -13.45 8.08 13.64
CA ALA A 195 -12.05 8.39 13.39
C ALA A 195 -11.96 9.36 12.21
N ASP A 196 -10.87 10.13 12.14
CA ASP A 196 -10.64 11.07 11.07
C ASP A 196 -10.27 10.32 9.76
N PRO A 197 -11.02 10.48 8.65
CA PRO A 197 -10.65 9.93 7.35
C PRO A 197 -9.26 10.37 6.87
N PHE A 198 -8.81 11.55 7.30
CA PHE A 198 -7.51 12.16 7.01
C PHE A 198 -6.61 12.22 8.25
N GLY A 199 -6.85 11.37 9.26
CA GLY A 199 -5.95 11.28 10.41
C GLY A 199 -4.57 10.74 9.99
N PHE A 200 -3.49 11.43 10.40
CA PHE A 200 -2.11 11.02 10.08
C PHE A 200 -1.51 10.05 11.09
N TYR A 201 -2.15 9.91 12.25
CA TYR A 201 -1.75 8.98 13.28
C TYR A 201 -2.95 8.51 14.09
N ALA A 202 -2.83 7.35 14.74
CA ALA A 202 -3.92 6.70 15.44
C ALA A 202 -3.47 6.09 16.78
N GLU A 203 -4.42 5.88 17.69
CA GLU A 203 -4.16 5.09 18.90
C GLU A 203 -3.98 3.61 18.57
N LEU A 204 -3.13 2.93 19.36
CA LEU A 204 -2.98 1.48 19.29
C LEU A 204 -4.33 0.75 19.45
N PRO A 205 -4.70 -0.16 18.52
CA PRO A 205 -5.88 -1.00 18.65
C PRO A 205 -5.94 -1.76 19.99
N PRO A 206 -7.13 -1.96 20.59
CA PRO A 206 -8.46 -1.73 20.02
C PRO A 206 -8.99 -0.29 20.22
N ARG A 207 -8.14 0.66 20.64
CA ARG A 207 -8.53 2.07 20.64
C ARG A 207 -8.63 2.57 19.20
N THR A 208 -9.44 3.60 18.99
CA THR A 208 -9.91 3.99 17.65
C THR A 208 -9.91 5.50 17.45
N ALA A 209 -9.33 6.28 18.36
CA ALA A 209 -9.19 7.71 18.15
C ALA A 209 -8.04 7.98 17.18
N SER A 210 -8.21 9.02 16.37
CA SER A 210 -7.11 9.64 15.66
C SER A 210 -6.27 10.43 16.67
N LEU A 211 -4.97 10.55 16.41
CA LEU A 211 -4.07 11.42 17.16
C LEU A 211 -3.73 12.61 16.28
N THR A 212 -3.82 13.81 16.85
CA THR A 212 -3.33 15.01 16.18
C THR A 212 -1.83 14.86 15.93
N ASP A 213 -1.41 15.08 14.70
CA ASP A 213 0.01 14.99 14.33
C ASP A 213 0.29 16.00 13.22
N THR A 214 1.57 16.15 12.88
CA THR A 214 1.99 16.99 11.76
C THR A 214 2.14 16.13 10.49
N LEU A 215 2.13 16.79 9.33
CA LEU A 215 2.60 16.15 8.08
C LEU A 215 4.12 15.88 8.08
N ASP A 216 4.81 16.27 9.16
CA ASP A 216 6.21 16.05 9.53
C ASP A 216 7.23 16.35 8.42
N ASP A 217 8.07 17.37 8.63
CA ASP A 217 9.17 17.69 7.73
C ASP A 217 10.49 17.01 8.14
N THR A 218 10.42 15.77 8.67
CA THR A 218 11.60 14.93 8.95
C THR A 218 12.57 14.99 7.77
N PRO A 219 13.85 15.37 8.00
CA PRO A 219 14.84 15.43 6.93
C PRO A 219 15.09 14.05 6.30
N TRP A 220 15.15 14.03 4.97
CA TRP A 220 15.51 12.84 4.20
C TRP A 220 16.99 12.85 3.80
N GLY A 221 17.56 11.66 3.63
CA GLY A 221 18.92 11.44 3.14
C GLY A 221 18.96 10.79 1.75
N ASP A 222 17.86 10.80 1.00
CA ASP A 222 17.62 9.97 -0.17
C ASP A 222 17.61 10.71 -1.52
N ASP A 223 18.06 11.97 -1.57
CA ASP A 223 18.09 12.77 -2.81
C ASP A 223 18.76 12.03 -3.99
N ALA A 224 19.86 11.31 -3.72
CA ALA A 224 20.56 10.52 -4.73
C ALA A 224 19.72 9.34 -5.25
N TRP A 225 18.92 8.71 -4.38
CA TRP A 225 17.99 7.66 -4.78
C TRP A 225 16.87 8.23 -5.65
N LEU A 226 16.23 9.33 -5.22
CA LEU A 226 15.14 9.97 -5.96
C LEU A 226 15.58 10.42 -7.36
N ALA A 227 16.83 10.85 -7.52
CA ALA A 227 17.41 11.22 -8.81
C ALA A 227 17.57 10.03 -9.78
N GLU A 228 17.68 8.80 -9.27
CA GLU A 228 17.87 7.56 -10.05
C GLU A 228 16.62 6.64 -10.04
N ARG A 229 15.55 7.05 -9.35
CA ARG A 229 14.36 6.22 -9.11
C ARG A 229 13.74 5.72 -10.42
N ARG A 230 13.68 6.60 -11.44
CA ARG A 230 13.15 6.26 -12.75
C ARG A 230 13.91 5.11 -13.40
N GLU A 231 15.23 5.14 -13.37
CA GLU A 231 16.08 4.10 -13.93
C GLU A 231 15.87 2.78 -13.19
N ARG A 232 15.73 2.84 -11.86
CA ARG A 232 15.58 1.67 -10.98
C ARG A 232 14.21 0.99 -11.09
N ASN A 233 13.16 1.74 -11.41
CA ASN A 233 11.81 1.22 -11.63
C ASN A 233 11.49 0.93 -13.11
N SER A 234 12.43 1.19 -14.01
CA SER A 234 12.23 1.01 -15.45
C SER A 234 12.02 -0.46 -15.84
N MET A 235 11.33 -0.69 -16.97
CA MET A 235 11.09 -2.05 -17.47
C MET A 235 12.38 -2.80 -17.84
N SER A 236 13.47 -2.09 -18.12
CA SER A 236 14.78 -2.66 -18.38
C SER A 236 15.61 -2.88 -17.11
N ALA A 237 15.21 -2.38 -15.95
CA ALA A 237 15.90 -2.60 -14.69
C ALA A 237 15.71 -4.04 -14.19
N PRO A 238 16.66 -4.57 -13.40
CA PRO A 238 16.40 -5.77 -12.64
C PRO A 238 15.47 -5.41 -11.47
N ILE A 239 14.25 -5.97 -11.47
CA ILE A 239 13.30 -5.85 -10.36
C ILE A 239 13.08 -7.23 -9.75
N SER A 240 13.64 -7.42 -8.57
CA SER A 240 13.44 -8.57 -7.68
C SER A 240 12.96 -8.06 -6.32
N ILE A 241 11.75 -8.48 -5.94
CA ILE A 241 10.95 -7.97 -4.83
C ILE A 241 10.91 -9.01 -3.70
N TYR A 242 11.21 -8.56 -2.49
CA TYR A 242 10.97 -9.31 -1.26
C TYR A 242 9.67 -8.80 -0.61
N GLU A 243 8.61 -9.59 -0.68
CA GLU A 243 7.30 -9.23 -0.10
C GLU A 243 7.28 -9.58 1.40
N VAL A 244 6.82 -8.66 2.24
CA VAL A 244 6.97 -8.71 3.70
C VAL A 244 5.71 -8.26 4.43
N HIS A 245 5.26 -9.08 5.38
CA HIS A 245 4.37 -8.64 6.46
C HIS A 245 5.20 -8.23 7.69
N LEU A 246 5.28 -6.92 7.96
CA LEU A 246 6.15 -6.38 9.03
C LEU A 246 5.86 -6.97 10.41
N GLY A 247 4.59 -7.28 10.71
CA GLY A 247 4.17 -7.80 12.02
C GLY A 247 4.56 -9.25 12.33
N SER A 248 5.01 -10.00 11.32
CA SER A 248 5.33 -11.43 11.44
C SER A 248 6.63 -11.86 10.75
N TRP A 249 7.40 -10.92 10.19
CA TRP A 249 8.74 -11.23 9.66
C TRP A 249 9.69 -11.72 10.77
N ARG A 250 9.86 -10.90 11.81
CA ARG A 250 10.67 -11.22 12.98
C ARG A 250 10.09 -10.53 14.21
N LYS A 251 10.22 -11.17 15.37
CA LYS A 251 9.86 -10.63 16.68
C LYS A 251 11.12 -10.56 17.55
N ASP A 252 11.09 -9.71 18.57
CA ASP A 252 12.18 -9.57 19.53
C ASP A 252 12.15 -10.62 20.65
N GLU A 253 13.06 -10.48 21.61
CA GLU A 253 12.98 -11.17 22.89
C GLU A 253 11.70 -10.76 23.64
N GLY A 254 10.76 -11.71 23.77
CA GLY A 254 9.46 -11.46 24.40
C GLY A 254 8.27 -11.42 23.42
N TRP A 255 8.48 -11.77 22.15
CA TRP A 255 7.43 -11.88 21.12
C TRP A 255 6.77 -10.55 20.72
N ARG A 256 7.42 -9.41 21.00
CA ARG A 256 6.95 -8.09 20.53
C ARG A 256 7.33 -7.90 19.06
N ARG A 257 6.49 -7.15 18.36
CA ARG A 257 6.74 -6.69 16.98
C ARG A 257 7.91 -5.71 16.97
N LEU A 258 8.76 -5.81 15.95
CA LEU A 258 9.80 -4.81 15.72
C LEU A 258 9.16 -3.48 15.31
N SER A 259 9.73 -2.39 15.79
CA SER A 259 9.39 -1.04 15.33
C SER A 259 9.96 -0.78 13.94
N TYR A 260 9.49 0.27 13.25
CA TYR A 260 10.04 0.71 11.97
C TYR A 260 11.54 0.98 12.04
N ARG A 261 12.04 1.52 13.16
CA ARG A 261 13.49 1.75 13.38
C ARG A 261 14.26 0.45 13.52
N GLU A 262 13.76 -0.50 14.30
CA GLU A 262 14.38 -1.82 14.43
C GLU A 262 14.35 -2.58 13.09
N LEU A 263 13.29 -2.43 12.30
CA LEU A 263 13.20 -2.99 10.95
C LEU A 263 14.22 -2.33 10.00
N ALA A 264 14.46 -1.02 10.12
CA ALA A 264 15.50 -0.34 9.36
C ALA A 264 16.90 -0.90 9.65
N GLU A 265 17.16 -1.31 10.89
CA GLU A 265 18.44 -1.89 11.31
C GLU A 265 18.58 -3.39 11.00
N THR A 266 17.48 -4.09 10.74
CA THR A 266 17.47 -5.56 10.61
C THR A 266 16.97 -6.05 9.26
N LEU A 267 15.78 -5.65 8.84
CA LEU A 267 15.17 -6.05 7.56
C LEU A 267 15.94 -5.46 6.37
N VAL A 268 16.30 -4.17 6.44
CA VAL A 268 16.99 -3.51 5.31
C VAL A 268 18.36 -4.13 5.02
N PRO A 269 19.25 -4.36 6.00
CA PRO A 269 20.50 -5.09 5.75
C PRO A 269 20.28 -6.52 5.27
N TYR A 270 19.25 -7.22 5.78
CA TYR A 270 18.92 -8.57 5.33
C TYR A 270 18.53 -8.60 3.85
N VAL A 271 17.61 -7.73 3.42
CA VAL A 271 17.17 -7.61 2.03
C VAL A 271 18.34 -7.26 1.11
N LYS A 272 19.21 -6.34 1.56
CA LYS A 272 20.42 -5.95 0.83
C LYS A 272 21.38 -7.12 0.65
N ASP A 273 21.65 -7.86 1.73
CA ASP A 273 22.51 -9.05 1.72
C ASP A 273 21.97 -10.13 0.79
N MET A 274 20.66 -10.36 0.81
CA MET A 274 19.97 -11.28 -0.09
C MET A 274 19.95 -10.82 -1.55
N GLY A 275 20.36 -9.58 -1.84
CA GLY A 275 20.49 -9.05 -3.19
C GLY A 275 19.18 -8.60 -3.85
N PHE A 276 18.07 -8.58 -3.11
CA PHE A 276 16.82 -8.02 -3.61
C PHE A 276 16.97 -6.53 -3.93
N THR A 277 16.12 -6.04 -4.82
CA THR A 277 16.15 -4.64 -5.30
C THR A 277 15.04 -3.80 -4.67
N HIS A 278 13.98 -4.47 -4.22
CA HIS A 278 12.79 -3.83 -3.67
C HIS A 278 12.25 -4.64 -2.48
N ILE A 279 11.61 -3.95 -1.55
CA ILE A 279 10.74 -4.53 -0.52
C ILE A 279 9.32 -4.16 -0.87
N GLU A 280 8.42 -5.14 -0.94
CA GLU A 280 6.98 -4.89 -1.00
C GLU A 280 6.37 -5.12 0.38
N LEU A 281 5.81 -4.07 0.94
CA LEU A 281 5.13 -4.11 2.22
C LEU A 281 3.67 -4.43 1.98
N MET A 282 3.18 -5.49 2.62
CA MET A 282 1.74 -5.67 2.84
C MET A 282 1.16 -4.41 3.51
N PRO A 283 -0.17 -4.14 3.42
CA PRO A 283 -0.70 -2.81 3.67
C PRO A 283 -0.27 -2.22 5.02
N ILE A 284 0.35 -1.04 4.95
CA ILE A 284 0.88 -0.31 6.12
C ILE A 284 -0.02 0.81 6.60
N ASN A 285 -1.14 1.10 5.92
CA ASN A 285 -2.17 2.01 6.41
C ASN A 285 -2.75 1.54 7.75
N GLU A 286 -3.45 2.39 8.50
CA GLU A 286 -4.06 1.95 9.76
C GLU A 286 -5.28 1.04 9.53
N PHE A 287 -5.33 -0.07 10.28
CA PHE A 287 -6.37 -1.11 10.20
C PHE A 287 -6.72 -1.65 11.60
N PRO A 288 -7.98 -2.05 11.85
CA PRO A 288 -8.43 -2.40 13.19
C PRO A 288 -8.07 -3.85 13.60
N PHE A 289 -7.86 -4.75 12.63
CA PHE A 289 -7.74 -6.18 12.88
C PHE A 289 -6.51 -6.80 12.21
N ASP A 290 -5.66 -7.45 13.00
CA ASP A 290 -4.40 -8.05 12.53
C ASP A 290 -4.62 -9.20 11.54
N GLY A 291 -5.69 -9.98 11.69
CA GLY A 291 -6.01 -11.08 10.78
C GLY A 291 -6.53 -10.64 9.41
N SER A 292 -6.74 -9.34 9.19
CA SER A 292 -6.94 -8.79 7.84
C SER A 292 -5.64 -8.63 7.05
N TRP A 293 -4.48 -8.79 7.72
CA TRP A 293 -3.14 -8.55 7.20
C TRP A 293 -2.90 -7.13 6.67
N GLY A 294 -3.84 -6.21 6.96
CA GLY A 294 -3.83 -4.82 6.51
C GLY A 294 -4.86 -4.50 5.42
N TYR A 295 -5.44 -5.51 4.76
CA TYR A 295 -6.37 -5.34 3.63
C TYR A 295 -7.77 -4.84 4.02
N GLN A 296 -8.01 -4.49 5.29
CA GLN A 296 -9.25 -3.85 5.73
C GLN A 296 -8.93 -2.51 6.42
N PRO A 297 -8.56 -1.47 5.64
CA PRO A 297 -8.12 -0.18 6.16
C PRO A 297 -9.25 0.60 6.85
N VAL A 298 -8.93 1.31 7.93
CA VAL A 298 -9.81 2.35 8.52
C VAL A 298 -9.17 3.74 8.52
N GLY A 299 -7.84 3.85 8.36
CA GLY A 299 -7.10 5.10 8.26
C GLY A 299 -6.09 5.07 7.11
N LEU A 300 -6.53 5.42 5.90
CA LEU A 300 -5.67 5.37 4.70
C LEU A 300 -4.49 6.36 4.74
N TYR A 301 -4.60 7.44 5.52
CA TYR A 301 -3.61 8.52 5.60
C TYR A 301 -2.63 8.37 6.79
N ALA A 302 -2.65 7.23 7.49
CA ALA A 302 -1.76 6.98 8.62
C ALA A 302 -1.00 5.67 8.41
N PRO A 303 0.35 5.65 8.52
CA PRO A 303 1.05 4.39 8.74
C PRO A 303 0.61 3.80 10.08
N THR A 304 0.43 2.49 10.14
CA THR A 304 -0.12 1.85 11.33
C THR A 304 0.78 2.08 12.55
N CYS A 305 0.16 2.50 13.64
CA CYS A 305 0.87 2.80 14.89
C CYS A 305 1.49 1.57 15.56
N ARG A 306 1.21 0.36 15.05
CA ARG A 306 1.76 -0.92 15.53
C ARG A 306 3.28 -0.97 15.56
N PHE A 307 3.95 -0.20 14.70
CA PHE A 307 5.40 -0.24 14.53
C PHE A 307 6.10 1.08 14.88
N GLY A 308 5.37 2.11 15.32
CA GLY A 308 5.95 3.40 15.68
C GLY A 308 5.18 4.57 15.09
N THR A 309 5.84 5.73 15.02
CA THR A 309 5.26 6.97 14.50
C THR A 309 5.39 7.06 12.98
N PRO A 310 4.67 8.01 12.33
CA PRO A 310 4.92 8.34 10.94
C PRO A 310 6.38 8.68 10.63
N SER A 311 7.06 9.43 11.50
CA SER A 311 8.49 9.74 11.37
C SER A 311 9.38 8.50 11.41
N ASP A 312 9.02 7.49 12.21
CA ASP A 312 9.75 6.22 12.26
C ASP A 312 9.58 5.43 10.95
N PHE A 313 8.40 5.51 10.30
CA PHE A 313 8.20 4.91 8.98
C PHE A 313 8.99 5.65 7.88
N LYS A 314 9.05 6.99 7.91
CA LYS A 314 9.93 7.77 7.02
C LYS A 314 11.39 7.35 7.18
N PHE A 315 11.85 7.17 8.42
CA PHE A 315 13.20 6.66 8.69
C PHE A 315 13.45 5.27 8.10
N PHE A 316 12.47 4.37 8.13
CA PHE A 316 12.58 3.06 7.47
C PHE A 316 12.73 3.18 5.95
N VAL A 317 11.91 4.01 5.30
CA VAL A 317 12.00 4.23 3.85
C VAL A 317 13.33 4.88 3.47
N ASP A 318 13.77 5.89 4.23
CA ASP A 318 15.06 6.56 4.03
C ASP A 318 16.23 5.56 4.14
N ALA A 319 16.18 4.66 5.12
CA ALA A 319 17.16 3.59 5.27
C ALA A 319 17.16 2.62 4.07
N CYS A 320 15.99 2.27 3.52
CA CYS A 320 15.89 1.49 2.28
C CYS A 320 16.58 2.21 1.11
N HIS A 321 16.27 3.48 0.90
CA HIS A 321 16.82 4.27 -0.21
C HIS A 321 18.35 4.43 -0.09
N GLN A 322 18.85 4.75 1.11
CA GLN A 322 20.30 4.81 1.37
C GLN A 322 20.98 3.44 1.19
N ALA A 323 20.25 2.35 1.39
CA ALA A 323 20.72 1.00 1.13
C ALA A 323 20.67 0.61 -0.37
N GLY A 324 20.01 1.40 -1.21
CA GLY A 324 19.79 1.13 -2.63
C GLY A 324 18.61 0.18 -2.89
N ILE A 325 17.60 0.19 -2.02
CA ILE A 325 16.42 -0.67 -2.05
C ILE A 325 15.17 0.19 -2.22
N GLY A 326 14.33 -0.15 -3.20
CA GLY A 326 13.05 0.53 -3.37
C GLY A 326 11.96 -0.01 -2.45
N VAL A 327 10.99 0.82 -2.11
CA VAL A 327 9.85 0.47 -1.26
C VAL A 327 8.56 0.51 -2.07
N ILE A 328 7.88 -0.63 -2.11
CA ILE A 328 6.55 -0.81 -2.68
C ILE A 328 5.58 -0.97 -1.52
N VAL A 329 4.41 -0.33 -1.61
CA VAL A 329 3.34 -0.49 -0.62
C VAL A 329 2.10 -1.05 -1.27
N ASP A 330 1.55 -2.10 -0.67
CA ASP A 330 0.20 -2.56 -0.97
C ASP A 330 -0.81 -1.48 -0.53
N TRP A 331 -1.50 -0.96 -1.53
CA TRP A 331 -2.48 0.09 -1.40
C TRP A 331 -3.87 -0.49 -1.68
N VAL A 332 -4.84 -0.17 -0.81
CA VAL A 332 -6.15 -0.83 -0.76
C VAL A 332 -7.28 0.15 -1.13
N PRO A 333 -7.43 0.53 -2.41
CA PRO A 333 -8.49 1.41 -2.88
C PRO A 333 -9.80 0.70 -3.21
N GLY A 334 -9.83 -0.64 -3.16
CA GLY A 334 -10.95 -1.43 -3.65
C GLY A 334 -12.17 -1.43 -2.73
N HIS A 335 -11.93 -1.38 -1.41
CA HIS A 335 -12.96 -1.56 -0.40
C HIS A 335 -12.49 -1.07 0.98
N PHE A 336 -13.42 -1.03 1.94
CA PHE A 336 -13.16 -0.71 3.35
C PHE A 336 -14.15 -1.45 4.27
N PRO A 337 -13.81 -1.74 5.54
CA PRO A 337 -14.64 -2.53 6.42
C PRO A 337 -15.85 -1.74 6.97
N THR A 338 -16.79 -2.45 7.59
CA THR A 338 -18.03 -1.89 8.13
C THR A 338 -17.89 -1.36 9.56
N ASP A 339 -16.67 -1.26 10.07
CA ASP A 339 -16.36 -0.74 11.41
C ASP A 339 -17.05 0.60 11.70
N PRO A 340 -17.83 0.72 12.80
CA PRO A 340 -18.61 1.93 13.07
C PRO A 340 -17.78 3.22 13.20
N HIS A 341 -16.52 3.10 13.61
CA HIS A 341 -15.60 4.24 13.75
C HIS A 341 -14.98 4.68 12.41
N GLY A 342 -15.03 3.83 11.37
CA GLY A 342 -14.49 4.11 10.03
C GLY A 342 -15.49 4.82 9.12
N LEU A 343 -15.34 4.62 7.81
CA LEU A 343 -16.04 5.38 6.76
C LEU A 343 -17.51 4.97 6.54
N ALA A 344 -17.94 3.81 7.05
CA ALA A 344 -19.28 3.29 6.84
C ALA A 344 -20.36 4.26 7.32
N HIS A 345 -21.32 4.61 6.46
CA HIS A 345 -22.39 5.56 6.75
C HIS A 345 -21.93 6.86 7.42
N PHE A 346 -20.82 7.42 6.95
CA PHE A 346 -20.03 8.43 7.67
C PHE A 346 -20.85 9.59 8.24
N ASP A 347 -21.70 10.21 7.43
CA ASP A 347 -22.55 11.35 7.79
C ASP A 347 -24.03 11.00 8.00
N GLY A 348 -24.33 9.70 8.14
CA GLY A 348 -25.68 9.15 8.21
C GLY A 348 -26.27 8.77 6.85
N THR A 349 -25.51 8.94 5.77
CA THR A 349 -25.84 8.47 4.41
C THR A 349 -24.74 7.55 3.89
N ALA A 350 -24.97 6.88 2.75
CA ALA A 350 -23.92 6.20 2.00
C ALA A 350 -23.00 7.25 1.33
N LEU A 351 -22.00 7.73 2.09
CA LEU A 351 -21.15 8.86 1.70
C LEU A 351 -19.98 8.40 0.85
N TYR A 352 -19.14 7.54 1.43
CA TYR A 352 -17.94 6.98 0.79
C TYR A 352 -18.29 5.74 -0.03
N GLU A 353 -19.22 4.93 0.46
CA GLU A 353 -19.76 3.77 -0.21
C GLU A 353 -20.88 4.12 -1.19
N HIS A 354 -21.12 3.25 -2.18
CA HIS A 354 -22.26 3.39 -3.06
C HIS A 354 -23.58 3.01 -2.34
N GLN A 355 -24.63 3.81 -2.50
CA GLN A 355 -25.92 3.60 -1.81
C GLN A 355 -26.61 2.28 -2.18
N ASP A 356 -26.55 1.87 -3.45
CA ASP A 356 -27.04 0.55 -3.88
C ASP A 356 -26.04 -0.54 -3.48
N PRO A 357 -26.41 -1.48 -2.58
CA PRO A 357 -25.50 -2.52 -2.10
C PRO A 357 -25.03 -3.48 -3.20
N ARG A 358 -25.77 -3.61 -4.31
CA ARG A 358 -25.36 -4.41 -5.47
C ARG A 358 -24.11 -3.84 -6.17
N LYS A 359 -23.80 -2.57 -5.91
CA LYS A 359 -22.59 -1.87 -6.36
C LYS A 359 -21.66 -1.50 -5.20
N GLY A 360 -22.21 -1.35 -3.99
CA GLY A 360 -21.52 -0.79 -2.83
C GLY A 360 -21.02 -1.80 -1.78
N TYR A 361 -21.17 -3.11 -2.01
CA TYR A 361 -20.86 -4.13 -1.00
C TYR A 361 -20.26 -5.40 -1.59
N HIS A 362 -19.15 -5.90 -1.03
CA HIS A 362 -18.61 -7.23 -1.35
C HIS A 362 -19.22 -8.29 -0.44
N PRO A 363 -20.03 -9.22 -0.97
CA PRO A 363 -20.77 -10.18 -0.15
C PRO A 363 -19.87 -11.20 0.56
N ASP A 364 -18.82 -11.71 -0.09
CA ASP A 364 -17.94 -12.73 0.51
C ASP A 364 -16.97 -12.14 1.53
N TRP A 365 -16.64 -10.84 1.42
CA TRP A 365 -15.67 -10.17 2.31
C TRP A 365 -16.33 -9.39 3.46
N ASN A 366 -17.63 -9.13 3.35
CA ASN A 366 -18.39 -8.28 4.28
C ASN A 366 -17.84 -6.86 4.42
N THR A 367 -17.43 -6.27 3.29
CA THR A 367 -16.85 -4.91 3.20
C THR A 367 -17.62 -4.03 2.23
N LEU A 368 -17.50 -2.72 2.38
CA LEU A 368 -18.10 -1.71 1.52
C LEU A 368 -17.16 -1.31 0.38
N ILE A 369 -17.74 -0.94 -0.75
CA ILE A 369 -17.02 -0.53 -1.97
C ILE A 369 -17.14 0.98 -2.12
N TYR A 370 -16.02 1.66 -2.35
CA TYR A 370 -15.98 3.09 -2.60
C TYR A 370 -16.84 3.49 -3.80
N ASN A 371 -17.55 4.61 -3.69
CA ASN A 371 -18.32 5.19 -4.78
C ASN A 371 -17.39 5.98 -5.71
N TYR A 372 -16.69 5.27 -6.59
CA TYR A 372 -15.70 5.87 -7.51
C TYR A 372 -16.28 6.96 -8.42
N GLY A 373 -17.58 6.93 -8.68
CA GLY A 373 -18.27 7.93 -9.51
C GLY A 373 -18.52 9.26 -8.78
N ARG A 374 -18.31 9.32 -7.46
CA ARG A 374 -18.43 10.54 -6.67
C ARG A 374 -17.11 11.31 -6.66
N PRO A 375 -17.07 12.56 -7.16
CA PRO A 375 -15.81 13.31 -7.32
C PRO A 375 -14.98 13.41 -6.03
N GLU A 376 -15.62 13.66 -4.90
CA GLU A 376 -14.93 13.81 -3.61
C GLU A 376 -14.32 12.50 -3.11
N VAL A 377 -14.97 11.35 -3.38
CA VAL A 377 -14.48 10.01 -3.03
C VAL A 377 -13.31 9.61 -3.94
N SER A 378 -13.44 9.85 -5.24
CA SER A 378 -12.34 9.67 -6.20
C SER A 378 -11.11 10.51 -5.80
N ASN A 379 -11.33 11.77 -5.42
CA ASN A 379 -10.28 12.66 -4.98
C ASN A 379 -9.65 12.25 -3.64
N PHE A 380 -10.46 11.74 -2.69
CA PHE A 380 -9.96 11.15 -1.43
C PHE A 380 -8.96 10.03 -1.69
N LEU A 381 -9.23 9.13 -2.65
CA LEU A 381 -8.33 8.03 -2.99
C LEU A 381 -7.11 8.50 -3.80
N ILE A 382 -7.29 9.38 -4.79
CA ILE A 382 -6.16 9.89 -5.60
C ILE A 382 -5.19 10.71 -4.73
N ALA A 383 -5.70 11.59 -3.87
CA ALA A 383 -4.87 12.33 -2.93
C ALA A 383 -4.16 11.40 -1.94
N ASN A 384 -4.73 10.23 -1.62
CA ASN A 384 -4.10 9.24 -0.74
C ASN A 384 -2.94 8.52 -1.44
N ALA A 385 -3.10 8.15 -2.70
CA ALA A 385 -1.99 7.61 -3.49
C ALA A 385 -0.82 8.61 -3.54
N LEU A 386 -1.12 9.88 -3.85
CA LEU A 386 -0.11 10.95 -3.86
C LEU A 386 0.49 11.22 -2.47
N PHE A 387 -0.28 11.06 -1.41
CA PHE A 387 0.21 11.19 -0.04
C PHE A 387 1.35 10.20 0.24
N TRP A 388 1.17 8.91 -0.07
CA TRP A 388 2.24 7.92 0.08
C TRP A 388 3.45 8.22 -0.80
N LEU A 389 3.23 8.52 -2.08
CA LEU A 389 4.30 8.76 -3.05
C LEU A 389 5.11 10.04 -2.74
N LYS A 390 4.46 11.11 -2.26
CA LYS A 390 5.11 12.40 -1.98
C LYS A 390 5.60 12.54 -0.54
N ARG A 391 4.82 12.12 0.46
CA ARG A 391 5.13 12.38 1.89
C ARG A 391 5.97 11.29 2.53
N PHE A 392 5.96 10.09 1.96
CA PHE A 392 6.76 8.94 2.42
C PHE A 392 7.74 8.43 1.37
N HIS A 393 7.88 9.12 0.23
CA HIS A 393 8.80 8.79 -0.85
C HIS A 393 8.65 7.35 -1.41
N ILE A 394 7.47 6.73 -1.25
CA ILE A 394 7.22 5.37 -1.74
C ILE A 394 7.46 5.29 -3.26
N ASP A 395 8.16 4.25 -3.70
CA ASP A 395 8.60 4.09 -5.09
C ASP A 395 7.52 3.47 -5.98
N ALA A 396 6.66 2.63 -5.42
CA ALA A 396 5.53 2.08 -6.14
C ALA A 396 4.34 1.72 -5.25
N LEU A 397 3.15 1.72 -5.85
CA LEU A 397 1.93 1.23 -5.21
C LEU A 397 1.46 -0.05 -5.91
N ARG A 398 1.20 -1.10 -5.14
CA ARG A 398 0.57 -2.33 -5.62
C ARG A 398 -0.90 -2.35 -5.22
N VAL A 399 -1.79 -2.57 -6.18
CA VAL A 399 -3.24 -2.67 -5.96
C VAL A 399 -3.65 -4.13 -6.01
N ASP A 400 -4.14 -4.61 -4.88
CA ASP A 400 -4.76 -5.93 -4.75
C ASP A 400 -6.12 -6.01 -5.43
N ALA A 401 -6.46 -7.18 -5.94
CA ALA A 401 -7.77 -7.58 -6.42
C ALA A 401 -8.43 -6.54 -7.33
N VAL A 402 -7.72 -6.02 -8.34
CA VAL A 402 -8.26 -5.01 -9.29
C VAL A 402 -9.55 -5.51 -9.96
N ALA A 403 -9.67 -6.83 -10.17
CA ALA A 403 -10.89 -7.49 -10.65
C ALA A 403 -12.13 -7.14 -9.81
N SER A 404 -11.98 -7.03 -8.48
CA SER A 404 -13.06 -6.65 -7.55
C SER A 404 -13.62 -5.25 -7.81
N MET A 405 -12.79 -4.37 -8.38
CA MET A 405 -13.14 -2.99 -8.68
C MET A 405 -13.81 -2.88 -10.04
N ILE A 406 -13.23 -3.51 -11.07
CA ILE A 406 -13.60 -3.31 -12.47
C ILE A 406 -14.80 -4.13 -12.93
N TYR A 407 -15.28 -5.09 -12.13
CA TYR A 407 -16.45 -5.92 -12.45
C TYR A 407 -17.61 -5.69 -11.46
N LEU A 408 -18.78 -5.38 -11.99
CA LEU A 408 -20.03 -5.19 -11.24
C LEU A 408 -20.61 -6.51 -10.72
N ASP A 409 -20.22 -7.65 -11.30
CA ASP A 409 -20.66 -8.99 -10.93
C ASP A 409 -19.61 -9.79 -10.14
N TYR A 410 -18.49 -9.16 -9.75
CA TYR A 410 -17.45 -9.81 -8.96
C TYR A 410 -18.03 -10.44 -7.67
N SER A 411 -17.86 -11.75 -7.51
CA SER A 411 -18.35 -12.52 -6.35
C SER A 411 -19.88 -12.42 -6.14
N ARG A 412 -20.66 -12.17 -7.21
CA ARG A 412 -22.14 -12.08 -7.17
C ARG A 412 -22.79 -13.12 -8.06
N LYS A 413 -23.97 -13.61 -7.67
CA LYS A 413 -24.78 -14.52 -8.50
C LYS A 413 -25.63 -13.74 -9.51
N ASP A 414 -26.19 -14.47 -10.47
CA ASP A 414 -27.19 -13.91 -11.38
C ASP A 414 -28.38 -13.31 -10.59
N GLY A 415 -28.80 -12.10 -10.98
CA GLY A 415 -29.83 -11.32 -10.27
C GLY A 415 -29.36 -10.55 -9.03
N GLU A 416 -28.11 -10.73 -8.57
CA GLU A 416 -27.55 -10.02 -7.41
C GLU A 416 -26.72 -8.78 -7.79
N TRP A 417 -26.56 -8.50 -9.09
CA TRP A 417 -25.85 -7.34 -9.64
C TRP A 417 -26.69 -6.62 -10.72
N ILE A 418 -26.25 -5.44 -11.14
CA ILE A 418 -26.89 -4.66 -12.21
C ILE A 418 -25.87 -4.25 -13.27
N PRO A 419 -26.22 -4.33 -14.57
CA PRO A 419 -25.29 -3.95 -15.63
C PRO A 419 -25.05 -2.45 -15.69
N ASN A 420 -23.95 -2.08 -16.34
CA ASN A 420 -23.63 -0.69 -16.66
C ASN A 420 -24.60 -0.13 -17.72
N ILE A 421 -24.46 1.16 -18.02
CA ILE A 421 -25.32 1.88 -18.98
C ILE A 421 -25.28 1.30 -20.41
N HIS A 422 -24.29 0.45 -20.73
CA HIS A 422 -24.14 -0.22 -22.02
C HIS A 422 -24.58 -1.70 -22.00
N GLY A 423 -25.06 -2.20 -20.86
CA GLY A 423 -25.53 -3.57 -20.70
C GLY A 423 -24.45 -4.59 -20.32
N GLY A 424 -23.20 -4.17 -20.12
CA GLY A 424 -22.09 -5.03 -19.70
C GLY A 424 -21.89 -5.07 -18.18
N ASN A 425 -20.92 -5.87 -17.73
CA ASN A 425 -20.55 -6.01 -16.31
C ASN A 425 -19.36 -5.14 -15.90
N GLU A 426 -18.83 -4.32 -16.81
CA GLU A 426 -17.70 -3.43 -16.52
C GLU A 426 -18.16 -2.28 -15.60
N ASN A 427 -17.43 -2.06 -14.51
CA ASN A 427 -17.63 -0.93 -13.61
C ASN A 427 -16.93 0.31 -14.19
N LEU A 428 -17.65 1.07 -15.01
CA LEU A 428 -17.11 2.20 -15.77
C LEU A 428 -16.52 3.29 -14.87
N GLU A 429 -17.13 3.52 -13.72
CA GLU A 429 -16.68 4.50 -12.73
C GLU A 429 -15.34 4.08 -12.09
N ALA A 430 -15.18 2.79 -11.75
CA ALA A 430 -13.92 2.26 -11.24
C ALA A 430 -12.82 2.29 -12.29
N ILE A 431 -13.12 1.93 -13.55
CA ILE A 431 -12.17 1.99 -14.67
C ILE A 431 -11.71 3.44 -14.91
N ALA A 432 -12.64 4.40 -14.91
CA ALA A 432 -12.32 5.82 -15.05
C ALA A 432 -11.44 6.33 -13.90
N PHE A 433 -11.74 5.91 -12.66
CA PHE A 433 -10.93 6.20 -11.48
C PHE A 433 -9.50 5.66 -11.62
N ILE A 434 -9.33 4.39 -11.97
CA ILE A 434 -8.00 3.75 -12.11
C ILE A 434 -7.16 4.44 -13.18
N LYS A 435 -7.76 4.78 -14.34
CA LYS A 435 -7.05 5.51 -15.40
C LYS A 435 -6.57 6.87 -14.90
N ARG A 436 -7.47 7.63 -14.27
CA ARG A 436 -7.17 8.95 -13.71
C ARG A 436 -6.09 8.87 -12.63
N LEU A 437 -6.18 7.88 -11.74
CA LEU A 437 -5.19 7.62 -10.70
C LEU A 437 -3.79 7.46 -11.31
N ASN A 438 -3.64 6.58 -12.30
CA ASN A 438 -2.36 6.34 -12.94
C ASN A 438 -1.85 7.59 -13.67
N GLU A 439 -2.70 8.28 -14.45
CA GLU A 439 -2.35 9.54 -15.11
C GLU A 439 -1.83 10.59 -14.14
N VAL A 440 -2.51 10.77 -13.01
CA VAL A 440 -2.13 11.73 -11.97
C VAL A 440 -0.86 11.29 -11.25
N ALA A 441 -0.72 10.02 -10.90
CA ALA A 441 0.46 9.50 -10.18
C ALA A 441 1.73 9.67 -11.01
N TYR A 442 1.76 9.16 -12.25
CA TYR A 442 2.91 9.31 -13.15
C TYR A 442 3.15 10.77 -13.56
N GLY A 443 2.10 11.58 -13.66
CA GLY A 443 2.23 13.01 -13.97
C GLY A 443 2.75 13.87 -12.81
N SER A 444 2.55 13.42 -11.56
CA SER A 444 2.89 14.20 -10.37
C SER A 444 4.20 13.79 -9.70
N VAL A 445 4.63 12.54 -9.88
CA VAL A 445 5.78 11.98 -9.16
C VAL A 445 6.65 11.17 -10.14
N ASP A 446 7.83 11.68 -10.47
CA ASP A 446 8.67 11.09 -11.51
C ASP A 446 9.32 9.77 -11.07
N GLY A 447 9.36 8.79 -11.98
CA GLY A 447 10.07 7.52 -11.78
C GLY A 447 9.39 6.51 -10.87
N ILE A 448 8.18 6.77 -10.38
CA ILE A 448 7.39 5.77 -9.64
C ILE A 448 6.90 4.65 -10.54
N ALA A 449 6.40 3.56 -9.94
CA ALA A 449 5.61 2.56 -10.64
C ALA A 449 4.26 2.30 -9.96
N THR A 450 3.34 1.70 -10.70
CA THR A 450 2.08 1.16 -10.18
C THR A 450 1.92 -0.27 -10.65
N ILE A 451 1.48 -1.16 -9.76
CA ILE A 451 1.44 -2.60 -9.96
C ILE A 451 0.02 -3.08 -9.72
N ALA A 452 -0.52 -3.91 -10.61
CA ALA A 452 -1.85 -4.50 -10.46
C ALA A 452 -1.77 -6.01 -10.23
N GLU A 453 -2.51 -6.51 -9.24
CA GLU A 453 -3.02 -7.87 -9.29
C GLU A 453 -4.42 -7.86 -9.90
N GLU A 454 -4.51 -8.45 -11.09
CA GLU A 454 -5.75 -8.53 -11.84
C GLU A 454 -5.84 -9.96 -12.38
N SER A 455 -6.72 -10.74 -11.76
CA SER A 455 -6.82 -12.20 -11.92
C SER A 455 -7.83 -12.63 -12.99
N THR A 456 -8.42 -11.69 -13.71
CA THR A 456 -9.19 -11.98 -14.94
C THR A 456 -8.33 -11.72 -16.18
N ALA A 457 -8.82 -12.09 -17.35
CA ALA A 457 -8.12 -11.86 -18.60
C ALA A 457 -8.32 -10.43 -19.14
N TRP A 458 -8.44 -9.41 -18.25
CA TRP A 458 -8.61 -8.02 -18.70
C TRP A 458 -7.39 -7.60 -19.54
N PRO A 459 -7.58 -7.09 -20.77
CA PRO A 459 -6.48 -6.74 -21.64
C PRO A 459 -5.89 -5.37 -21.29
N ALA A 460 -4.60 -5.21 -21.58
CA ALA A 460 -3.89 -3.93 -21.51
C ALA A 460 -3.89 -3.29 -20.12
N VAL A 461 -3.84 -4.10 -19.05
CA VAL A 461 -3.80 -3.60 -17.66
C VAL A 461 -2.56 -2.73 -17.45
N SER A 462 -1.40 -3.18 -17.94
CA SER A 462 -0.11 -2.52 -17.78
C SER A 462 0.32 -1.72 -19.02
N ARG A 463 -0.66 -1.13 -19.72
CA ARG A 463 -0.45 -0.28 -20.90
C ARG A 463 -0.95 1.14 -20.65
N PRO A 464 -0.38 2.16 -21.35
CA PRO A 464 -0.79 3.55 -21.21
C PRO A 464 -2.30 3.78 -21.42
N THR A 465 -2.86 4.77 -20.72
CA THR A 465 -4.31 5.06 -20.77
C THR A 465 -4.76 5.62 -22.12
N ASP A 466 -3.89 6.38 -22.81
CA ASP A 466 -4.09 6.91 -24.15
C ASP A 466 -4.08 5.82 -25.24
N ALA A 467 -3.47 4.67 -24.97
CA ALA A 467 -3.52 3.45 -25.77
C ALA A 467 -4.69 2.52 -25.36
N GLY A 468 -5.58 2.96 -24.47
CA GLY A 468 -6.76 2.23 -24.02
C GLY A 468 -6.55 1.37 -22.77
N GLY A 469 -5.32 1.28 -22.24
CA GLY A 469 -5.00 0.49 -21.06
C GLY A 469 -5.48 1.11 -19.74
N LEU A 470 -5.27 0.39 -18.62
CA LEU A 470 -5.59 0.90 -17.28
C LEU A 470 -4.52 1.84 -16.71
N GLY A 471 -3.33 1.90 -17.33
CA GLY A 471 -2.25 2.79 -16.95
C GLY A 471 -1.28 2.24 -15.92
N PHE A 472 -1.41 0.97 -15.49
CA PHE A 472 -0.43 0.38 -14.58
C PHE A 472 0.94 0.22 -15.26
N GLY A 473 2.01 0.25 -14.47
CA GLY A 473 3.36 -0.04 -14.96
C GLY A 473 3.59 -1.53 -15.13
N TYR A 474 3.07 -2.34 -14.19
CA TYR A 474 3.23 -3.79 -14.16
C TYR A 474 1.94 -4.52 -13.78
N LYS A 475 1.86 -5.81 -14.15
CA LYS A 475 0.78 -6.73 -13.76
C LYS A 475 1.39 -8.01 -13.15
N TRP A 476 0.82 -8.52 -12.07
CA TRP A 476 1.13 -9.86 -11.57
C TRP A 476 0.66 -10.95 -12.54
N ASN A 477 1.54 -11.90 -12.87
CA ASN A 477 1.23 -13.01 -13.76
C ASN A 477 0.61 -14.18 -12.97
N MET A 478 -0.67 -14.04 -12.62
CA MET A 478 -1.41 -15.06 -11.89
C MET A 478 -1.56 -16.37 -12.68
N GLY A 479 -1.60 -16.31 -14.01
CA GLY A 479 -1.63 -17.50 -14.86
C GLY A 479 -0.35 -18.32 -14.74
N TRP A 480 0.81 -17.68 -14.91
CA TRP A 480 2.11 -18.32 -14.70
C TRP A 480 2.26 -18.89 -13.28
N MET A 481 1.85 -18.13 -12.27
CA MET A 481 1.93 -18.58 -10.88
C MET A 481 1.12 -19.87 -10.68
N ASN A 482 -0.15 -19.89 -11.07
CA ASN A 482 -1.02 -21.07 -10.91
C ASN A 482 -0.48 -22.28 -11.69
N ASP A 483 -0.14 -22.09 -12.97
CA ASP A 483 0.33 -23.18 -13.83
C ASP A 483 1.62 -23.80 -13.29
N THR A 484 2.57 -22.97 -12.89
CA THR A 484 3.89 -23.46 -12.45
C THR A 484 3.86 -24.04 -11.05
N LEU A 485 3.07 -23.50 -10.11
CA LEU A 485 2.88 -24.07 -8.78
C LEU A 485 2.15 -25.42 -8.83
N ASP A 486 1.12 -25.54 -9.65
CA ASP A 486 0.44 -26.83 -9.88
C ASP A 486 1.39 -27.85 -10.53
N TYR A 487 2.21 -27.43 -11.49
CA TYR A 487 3.21 -28.29 -12.12
C TYR A 487 4.23 -28.85 -11.13
N ILE A 488 4.84 -28.02 -10.28
CA ILE A 488 5.86 -28.49 -9.32
C ILE A 488 5.26 -29.35 -8.20
N GLY A 489 3.99 -29.14 -7.85
CA GLY A 489 3.25 -29.94 -6.88
C GLY A 489 2.90 -31.35 -7.36
N ARG A 490 3.15 -31.66 -8.64
CA ARG A 490 2.95 -32.99 -9.21
C ARG A 490 4.18 -33.87 -9.05
N GLU A 491 3.93 -35.16 -8.80
CA GLU A 491 4.96 -36.20 -8.81
C GLU A 491 5.76 -36.14 -10.12
N PRO A 492 7.11 -36.23 -10.09
CA PRO A 492 7.94 -36.03 -11.28
C PRO A 492 7.54 -36.91 -12.48
N ILE A 493 7.07 -38.14 -12.24
CA ILE A 493 6.62 -39.05 -13.30
C ILE A 493 5.36 -38.56 -14.04
N HIS A 494 4.53 -37.73 -13.39
CA HIS A 494 3.32 -37.17 -13.99
C HIS A 494 3.54 -35.85 -14.71
N ARG A 495 4.66 -35.15 -14.47
CA ARG A 495 4.96 -33.84 -15.06
C ARG A 495 4.94 -33.83 -16.59
N ARG A 496 5.26 -34.97 -17.23
CA ARG A 496 5.14 -35.15 -18.69
C ARG A 496 3.75 -34.86 -19.26
N TYR A 497 2.68 -35.15 -18.52
CA TYR A 497 1.30 -34.92 -18.96
C TYR A 497 0.88 -33.45 -18.82
N HIS A 498 1.69 -32.68 -18.11
CA HIS A 498 1.46 -31.30 -17.73
C HIS A 498 2.56 -30.37 -18.25
N HIS A 499 3.36 -30.83 -19.21
CA HIS A 499 4.52 -30.10 -19.73
C HIS A 499 4.17 -28.68 -20.20
N HIS A 500 2.98 -28.53 -20.78
CA HIS A 500 2.42 -27.27 -21.26
C HIS A 500 2.26 -26.20 -20.16
N GLN A 501 2.10 -26.57 -18.88
CA GLN A 501 1.96 -25.59 -17.80
C GLN A 501 3.21 -24.71 -17.63
N MET A 502 4.39 -25.26 -17.92
CA MET A 502 5.65 -24.52 -17.87
C MET A 502 5.94 -23.71 -19.14
N THR A 503 5.23 -23.96 -20.26
CA THR A 503 5.46 -23.28 -21.55
C THR A 503 4.35 -22.30 -21.92
N PHE A 504 3.13 -22.51 -21.44
CA PHE A 504 1.94 -21.76 -21.84
C PHE A 504 2.03 -20.28 -21.48
N GLY A 505 2.65 -19.94 -20.35
CA GLY A 505 2.90 -18.56 -19.95
C GLY A 505 3.59 -17.73 -21.03
N MET A 506 4.47 -18.34 -21.83
CA MET A 506 5.18 -17.65 -22.92
C MET A 506 4.29 -17.28 -24.11
N ALA A 507 3.11 -17.90 -24.26
CA ALA A 507 2.16 -17.53 -25.31
C ALA A 507 1.61 -16.10 -25.14
N TYR A 508 1.62 -15.59 -23.90
CA TYR A 508 1.13 -14.25 -23.58
C TYR A 508 2.11 -13.41 -22.75
N ALA A 509 3.30 -13.90 -22.40
CA ALA A 509 4.26 -13.22 -21.52
C ALA A 509 4.67 -11.79 -21.95
N PHE A 510 4.40 -11.40 -23.19
CA PHE A 510 4.71 -10.06 -23.73
C PHE A 510 3.47 -9.21 -24.00
N SER A 511 2.26 -9.68 -23.64
CA SER A 511 1.03 -8.88 -23.74
C SER A 511 0.98 -7.77 -22.69
N GLU A 512 1.60 -8.01 -21.54
CA GLU A 512 1.70 -7.12 -20.38
C GLU A 512 3.15 -7.05 -19.88
N ASN A 513 3.44 -6.10 -19.00
CA ASN A 513 4.70 -6.02 -18.26
C ASN A 513 4.57 -6.85 -16.99
N PHE A 514 4.89 -8.14 -17.07
CA PHE A 514 4.62 -9.07 -15.98
C PHE A 514 5.66 -9.04 -14.85
N ILE A 515 5.17 -9.11 -13.62
CA ILE A 515 5.88 -9.63 -12.44
C ILE A 515 5.44 -11.08 -12.26
N LEU A 516 6.36 -11.96 -11.91
CA LEU A 516 6.13 -13.38 -11.59
C LEU A 516 6.00 -13.51 -10.06
N PRO A 517 4.77 -13.60 -9.51
CA PRO A 517 4.58 -13.57 -8.06
C PRO A 517 4.59 -14.97 -7.45
N LEU A 518 5.33 -15.13 -6.36
CA LEU A 518 5.13 -16.18 -5.36
C LEU A 518 4.83 -15.49 -4.02
N SER A 519 3.59 -15.03 -3.89
CA SER A 519 3.16 -14.11 -2.83
C SER A 519 2.68 -14.81 -1.56
N HIS A 520 2.35 -14.01 -0.55
CA HIS A 520 1.79 -14.45 0.74
C HIS A 520 0.53 -15.31 0.59
N ASP A 521 -0.34 -14.99 -0.36
CA ASP A 521 -1.60 -15.71 -0.62
C ASP A 521 -1.38 -17.16 -1.05
N GLU A 522 -0.20 -17.48 -1.57
CA GLU A 522 0.10 -18.82 -2.03
C GLU A 522 0.58 -19.74 -0.92
N VAL A 523 0.94 -19.23 0.27
CA VAL A 523 1.52 -20.03 1.36
C VAL A 523 0.67 -20.06 2.63
N VAL A 524 -0.66 -20.00 2.46
CA VAL A 524 -1.67 -19.93 3.54
C VAL A 524 -2.91 -20.79 3.22
N HIS A 525 -3.87 -20.82 4.16
CA HIS A 525 -5.22 -21.36 3.98
C HIS A 525 -5.26 -22.82 3.48
N GLY A 526 -4.28 -23.65 3.88
CA GLY A 526 -4.21 -25.05 3.50
C GLY A 526 -3.56 -25.32 2.15
N LYS A 527 -3.05 -24.28 1.46
CA LYS A 527 -2.28 -24.42 0.20
C LYS A 527 -0.89 -25.03 0.42
N GLY A 528 -0.40 -25.06 1.65
CA GLY A 528 0.96 -25.45 2.02
C GLY A 528 2.00 -24.38 1.70
N SER A 529 3.16 -24.46 2.34
CA SER A 529 4.34 -23.67 1.95
C SER A 529 4.83 -24.03 0.55
N LEU A 530 5.74 -23.23 -0.02
CA LEU A 530 6.37 -23.55 -1.30
C LEU A 530 7.12 -24.89 -1.26
N LEU A 531 7.74 -25.24 -0.13
CA LEU A 531 8.40 -26.54 0.05
C LEU A 531 7.38 -27.66 0.29
N GLY A 532 6.39 -27.42 1.15
CA GLY A 532 5.44 -28.43 1.61
C GLY A 532 4.47 -28.93 0.55
N ARG A 533 4.27 -28.19 -0.55
CA ARG A 533 3.48 -28.64 -1.72
C ARG A 533 4.21 -29.59 -2.64
N ILE A 534 5.54 -29.68 -2.53
CA ILE A 534 6.36 -30.46 -3.47
C ILE A 534 6.36 -31.92 -3.01
N PRO A 535 6.12 -32.89 -3.92
CA PRO A 535 6.18 -34.31 -3.59
C PRO A 535 7.61 -34.84 -3.58
N GLY A 536 7.79 -36.04 -3.03
CA GLY A 536 9.08 -36.72 -2.91
C GLY A 536 9.66 -36.69 -1.50
N ASP A 537 10.87 -37.22 -1.36
CA ASP A 537 11.61 -37.11 -0.10
C ASP A 537 12.14 -35.68 0.12
N GLY A 538 12.67 -35.41 1.32
CA GLY A 538 13.17 -34.08 1.67
C GLY A 538 14.20 -33.54 0.67
N TRP A 539 15.13 -34.36 0.19
CA TRP A 539 16.13 -33.90 -0.78
C TRP A 539 15.47 -33.50 -2.11
N GLN A 540 14.52 -34.30 -2.61
CA GLN A 540 13.78 -34.00 -3.83
C GLN A 540 12.90 -32.75 -3.72
N GLN A 541 12.33 -32.49 -2.54
CA GLN A 541 11.57 -31.27 -2.28
C GLN A 541 12.44 -30.02 -2.43
N PHE A 542 13.60 -29.99 -1.75
CA PHE A 542 14.55 -28.88 -1.87
C PHE A 542 15.10 -28.76 -3.29
N ALA A 543 15.50 -29.88 -3.93
CA ALA A 543 16.03 -29.85 -5.29
C ALA A 543 15.01 -29.29 -6.30
N THR A 544 13.75 -29.74 -6.23
CA THR A 544 12.68 -29.19 -7.07
C THR A 544 12.48 -27.69 -6.84
N LEU A 545 12.47 -27.23 -5.58
CA LEU A 545 12.29 -25.82 -5.27
C LEU A 545 13.47 -24.98 -5.79
N ARG A 546 14.71 -25.47 -5.64
CA ARG A 546 15.90 -24.84 -6.21
C ARG A 546 15.83 -24.74 -7.73
N ALA A 547 15.45 -25.82 -8.41
CA ALA A 547 15.23 -25.82 -9.86
C ALA A 547 14.12 -24.83 -10.26
N TYR A 548 13.03 -24.78 -9.49
CA TYR A 548 11.93 -23.86 -9.76
C TYR A 548 12.36 -22.40 -9.64
N PHE A 549 13.14 -22.03 -8.62
CA PHE A 549 13.70 -20.69 -8.50
C PHE A 549 14.69 -20.37 -9.63
N GLY A 550 15.54 -21.33 -10.03
CA GLY A 550 16.40 -21.17 -11.20
C GLY A 550 15.60 -20.92 -12.48
N PHE A 551 14.51 -21.65 -12.70
CA PHE A 551 13.57 -21.42 -13.79
C PHE A 551 12.92 -20.03 -13.70
N MET A 552 12.37 -19.65 -12.54
CA MET A 552 11.71 -18.36 -12.33
C MET A 552 12.64 -17.17 -12.60
N TRP A 553 13.89 -17.22 -12.13
CA TRP A 553 14.87 -16.16 -12.40
C TRP A 553 15.33 -16.13 -13.86
N GLY A 554 15.38 -17.30 -14.52
CA GLY A 554 15.65 -17.41 -15.94
C GLY A 554 14.48 -16.98 -16.83
N HIS A 555 13.24 -17.16 -16.40
CA HIS A 555 12.03 -16.87 -17.18
C HIS A 555 11.82 -15.35 -17.38
N PRO A 556 11.28 -14.87 -18.52
CA PRO A 556 10.93 -13.45 -18.69
C PRO A 556 9.89 -12.96 -17.67
N GLY A 557 10.09 -11.75 -17.16
CA GLY A 557 9.23 -11.07 -16.18
C GLY A 557 9.97 -10.72 -14.89
N LYS A 558 9.51 -9.71 -14.14
CA LYS A 558 10.12 -9.30 -12.86
C LYS A 558 9.84 -10.33 -11.76
N LYS A 559 10.55 -10.29 -10.64
CA LYS A 559 10.51 -11.37 -9.62
C LYS A 559 9.86 -10.85 -8.34
N LEU A 560 8.98 -11.65 -7.73
CA LEU A 560 8.48 -11.42 -6.38
C LEU A 560 8.46 -12.72 -5.59
N LEU A 561 9.06 -12.69 -4.40
CA LEU A 561 9.08 -13.81 -3.47
C LEU A 561 8.69 -13.34 -2.07
N PHE A 562 7.70 -13.99 -1.49
CA PHE A 562 7.28 -13.73 -0.12
C PHE A 562 8.27 -14.27 0.91
N MET A 563 8.40 -13.51 2.00
CA MET A 563 9.24 -13.85 3.13
C MET A 563 9.00 -15.27 3.66
N GLY A 564 10.08 -15.99 3.96
CA GLY A 564 10.05 -17.42 4.30
C GLY A 564 10.29 -18.34 3.10
N GLY A 565 9.96 -17.88 1.88
CA GLY A 565 10.22 -18.63 0.65
C GLY A 565 11.71 -18.77 0.34
N GLU A 566 12.51 -17.75 0.68
CA GLU A 566 13.93 -17.66 0.35
C GLU A 566 14.82 -18.66 1.08
N PHE A 567 14.38 -19.17 2.23
CA PHE A 567 15.06 -20.24 2.97
C PHE A 567 14.19 -21.50 3.06
N ALA A 568 13.16 -21.61 2.22
CA ALA A 568 12.25 -22.76 2.14
C ALA A 568 11.62 -23.14 3.49
N GLN A 569 10.91 -22.20 4.11
CA GLN A 569 10.14 -22.50 5.32
C GLN A 569 9.18 -23.68 5.11
N GLY A 570 9.17 -24.61 6.06
CA GLY A 570 8.38 -25.85 5.94
C GLY A 570 6.88 -25.64 6.15
N ARG A 571 6.47 -24.85 7.14
CA ARG A 571 5.04 -24.58 7.41
C ARG A 571 4.52 -23.37 6.64
N GLU A 572 3.20 -23.32 6.52
CA GLU A 572 2.48 -22.13 6.03
C GLU A 572 2.83 -20.89 6.84
N TRP A 573 2.69 -19.74 6.20
CA TRP A 573 2.81 -18.46 6.89
C TRP A 573 1.71 -18.32 7.94
N ASN A 574 2.09 -17.78 9.09
CA ASN A 574 1.17 -17.46 10.18
C ASN A 574 1.46 -16.04 10.69
N TYR A 575 0.53 -15.12 10.44
CA TYR A 575 0.63 -13.72 10.85
C TYR A 575 0.74 -13.50 12.37
N GLU A 576 0.30 -14.47 13.18
CA GLU A 576 0.41 -14.41 14.65
C GLU A 576 1.83 -14.76 15.15
N SER A 577 2.62 -15.43 14.33
CA SER A 577 3.96 -15.93 14.67
C SER A 577 5.06 -15.02 14.10
N GLN A 578 6.31 -15.50 14.17
CA GLN A 578 7.40 -15.03 13.33
C GLN A 578 7.79 -16.12 12.33
N LEU A 579 8.61 -15.77 11.34
CA LEU A 579 9.25 -16.76 10.47
C LEU A 579 10.15 -17.71 11.27
N ASP A 580 10.34 -18.93 10.73
CA ASP A 580 11.11 -20.01 11.35
C ASP A 580 12.62 -19.84 11.17
N TRP A 581 13.17 -18.73 11.68
CA TRP A 581 14.59 -18.36 11.53
C TRP A 581 15.58 -19.44 12.01
N HIS A 582 15.19 -20.29 12.96
CA HIS A 582 15.99 -21.42 13.43
C HIS A 582 16.29 -22.46 12.35
N LEU A 583 15.54 -22.48 11.24
CA LEU A 583 15.79 -23.39 10.13
C LEU A 583 17.14 -23.12 9.44
N LEU A 584 17.68 -21.90 9.55
CA LEU A 584 18.99 -21.56 8.97
C LEU A 584 20.17 -22.29 9.64
N ASP A 585 19.96 -22.97 10.77
CA ASP A 585 20.96 -23.85 11.40
C ASP A 585 21.17 -25.17 10.62
N TYR A 586 20.33 -25.45 9.62
CA TYR A 586 20.40 -26.65 8.79
C TYR A 586 20.88 -26.31 7.36
N SER A 587 21.68 -27.20 6.76
CA SER A 587 22.36 -26.95 5.48
C SER A 587 21.39 -26.78 4.31
N GLN A 588 20.26 -27.48 4.31
CA GLN A 588 19.26 -27.41 3.24
C GLN A 588 18.66 -26.01 3.11
N HIS A 589 18.33 -25.39 4.25
CA HIS A 589 17.69 -24.08 4.32
C HIS A 589 18.68 -22.94 4.08
N SER A 590 19.88 -23.01 4.67
CA SER A 590 20.96 -22.05 4.39
C SER A 590 21.47 -22.16 2.95
N GLY A 591 21.49 -23.36 2.36
CA GLY A 591 21.78 -23.59 0.95
C GLY A 591 20.72 -23.00 0.01
N MET A 592 19.43 -23.09 0.36
CA MET A 592 18.36 -22.39 -0.36
C MET A 592 18.54 -20.87 -0.30
N GLN A 593 18.83 -20.34 0.90
CA GLN A 593 19.08 -18.91 1.09
C GLN A 593 20.28 -18.43 0.27
N ALA A 594 21.36 -19.22 0.23
CA ALA A 594 22.53 -18.95 -0.61
C ALA A 594 22.16 -18.94 -2.10
N LEU A 595 21.37 -19.91 -2.57
CA LEU A 595 20.90 -19.92 -3.95
C LEU A 595 20.11 -18.65 -4.30
N VAL A 596 19.16 -18.23 -3.47
CA VAL A 596 18.36 -17.02 -3.76
C VAL A 596 19.25 -15.78 -3.79
N ARG A 597 20.25 -15.68 -2.89
CA ARG A 597 21.25 -14.61 -2.91
C ARG A 597 22.02 -14.58 -4.24
N ASP A 598 22.49 -15.72 -4.70
CA ASP A 598 23.28 -15.82 -5.94
C ASP A 598 22.43 -15.62 -7.19
N LEU A 599 21.17 -16.06 -7.17
CA LEU A 599 20.17 -15.77 -8.21
C LEU A 599 19.90 -14.27 -8.34
N ASN A 600 19.74 -13.57 -7.22
CA ASN A 600 19.56 -12.12 -7.19
C ASN A 600 20.80 -11.38 -7.69
N ALA A 601 22.00 -11.79 -7.28
CA ALA A 601 23.25 -11.24 -7.80
C ALA A 601 23.34 -11.44 -9.31
N LEU A 602 23.10 -12.66 -9.80
CA LEU A 602 23.14 -12.99 -11.22
C LEU A 602 22.13 -12.17 -12.02
N TYR A 603 20.90 -12.01 -11.53
CA TYR A 603 19.86 -11.23 -12.20
C TYR A 603 20.19 -9.75 -12.30
N ARG A 604 20.87 -9.16 -11.31
CA ARG A 604 21.32 -7.77 -11.37
C ARG A 604 22.52 -7.57 -12.30
N ASP A 605 23.45 -8.52 -12.29
CA ASP A 605 24.73 -8.37 -12.97
C ASP A 605 24.69 -8.81 -14.44
N ARG A 606 23.61 -9.47 -14.89
CA ARG A 606 23.49 -10.01 -16.25
C ARG A 606 22.31 -9.40 -16.99
N PRO A 607 22.56 -8.37 -17.83
CA PRO A 607 21.53 -7.69 -18.63
C PRO A 607 20.59 -8.62 -19.39
N ALA A 608 21.11 -9.73 -19.95
CA ALA A 608 20.32 -10.71 -20.69
C ALA A 608 19.12 -11.26 -19.90
N LEU A 609 19.19 -11.30 -18.56
CA LEU A 609 18.12 -11.81 -17.72
C LEU A 609 17.00 -10.80 -17.43
N HIS A 610 17.20 -9.50 -17.67
CA HIS A 610 16.22 -8.48 -17.23
C HIS A 610 15.88 -7.37 -18.23
N VAL A 611 16.80 -6.95 -19.11
CA VAL A 611 16.60 -5.75 -19.95
C VAL A 611 15.46 -5.89 -20.96
N PHE A 612 15.18 -7.12 -21.40
CA PHE A 612 14.09 -7.45 -22.33
C PHE A 612 13.05 -8.39 -21.69
N ASP A 613 12.79 -8.29 -20.39
CA ASP A 613 11.75 -9.08 -19.73
C ASP A 613 10.35 -8.87 -20.35
N THR A 614 10.07 -7.68 -20.86
CA THR A 614 8.78 -7.29 -21.44
C THR A 614 8.80 -7.24 -22.97
N ASP A 615 9.87 -7.76 -23.61
CA ASP A 615 10.08 -7.72 -25.06
C ASP A 615 10.42 -9.11 -25.60
N PRO A 616 9.73 -9.61 -26.65
CA PRO A 616 9.97 -10.94 -27.21
C PRO A 616 11.41 -11.15 -27.73
N ARG A 617 12.18 -10.09 -28.01
CA ARG A 617 13.59 -10.18 -28.40
C ARG A 617 14.47 -10.79 -27.30
N GLY A 618 14.03 -10.71 -26.04
CA GLY A 618 14.75 -11.20 -24.87
C GLY A 618 14.68 -12.71 -24.66
N PHE A 619 13.87 -13.43 -25.43
CA PHE A 619 13.58 -14.85 -25.20
C PHE A 619 13.53 -15.67 -26.49
N GLN A 620 14.03 -16.90 -26.45
CA GLN A 620 13.85 -17.88 -27.52
C GLN A 620 13.88 -19.30 -26.96
N TRP A 621 12.87 -20.12 -27.25
CA TRP A 621 12.92 -21.55 -26.95
C TRP A 621 14.06 -22.23 -27.74
N ILE A 622 14.82 -23.09 -27.06
CA ILE A 622 15.72 -24.08 -27.68
C ILE A 622 14.98 -25.43 -27.74
N GLU A 623 14.45 -25.86 -26.60
CA GLU A 623 13.68 -27.10 -26.45
C GLU A 623 12.46 -26.84 -25.56
N ALA A 624 11.28 -27.11 -26.09
CA ALA A 624 9.99 -26.89 -25.42
C ALA A 624 9.03 -28.10 -25.57
N ASN A 625 9.47 -29.17 -26.25
CA ASN A 625 8.67 -30.36 -26.56
C ASN A 625 9.38 -31.64 -26.09
N ALA A 626 10.15 -31.56 -25.01
CA ALA A 626 10.78 -32.71 -24.37
C ALA A 626 9.93 -33.17 -23.17
N GLU A 627 8.63 -33.41 -23.41
CA GLU A 627 7.70 -33.75 -22.33
C GLU A 627 8.02 -35.08 -21.66
N ALA A 628 8.52 -36.07 -22.42
CA ALA A 628 8.88 -37.38 -21.87
C ALA A 628 9.99 -37.26 -20.81
N GLU A 629 10.85 -36.26 -20.95
CA GLU A 629 11.96 -35.96 -20.07
C GLU A 629 11.66 -34.87 -19.05
N SER A 630 10.55 -34.13 -19.22
CA SER A 630 10.26 -32.89 -18.48
C SER A 630 11.45 -31.93 -18.47
N PHE A 631 12.05 -31.80 -19.67
CA PHE A 631 13.22 -30.97 -19.94
C PHE A 631 12.81 -29.72 -20.71
N TYR A 632 13.37 -28.58 -20.32
CA TYR A 632 13.13 -27.30 -20.97
C TYR A 632 14.46 -26.61 -21.21
N ALA A 633 14.63 -26.00 -22.38
CA ALA A 633 15.79 -25.17 -22.67
C ALA A 633 15.38 -23.91 -23.43
N PHE A 634 15.89 -22.76 -23.01
CA PHE A 634 15.63 -21.48 -23.68
C PHE A 634 16.80 -20.51 -23.54
N LEU A 635 16.84 -19.51 -24.41
CA LEU A 635 17.81 -18.43 -24.42
C LEU A 635 17.20 -17.18 -23.81
N ARG A 636 18.02 -16.48 -23.04
CA ARG A 636 17.84 -15.10 -22.61
C ARG A 636 18.86 -14.22 -23.32
N ARG A 637 18.39 -13.07 -23.83
CA ARG A 637 19.19 -12.14 -24.63
C ARG A 637 19.04 -10.72 -24.11
N GLY A 638 20.13 -9.96 -24.17
CA GLY A 638 20.14 -8.52 -23.91
C GLY A 638 20.39 -7.72 -25.18
N GLU A 639 20.81 -6.47 -25.01
CA GLU A 639 21.22 -5.61 -26.12
C GLU A 639 22.39 -6.19 -26.93
N ASN A 640 22.63 -5.64 -28.12
CA ASN A 640 23.75 -6.06 -28.97
C ASN A 640 25.08 -6.05 -28.21
N GLY A 641 25.80 -7.18 -28.24
CA GLY A 641 27.05 -7.36 -27.50
C GLY A 641 26.88 -7.95 -26.10
N THR A 642 25.65 -8.05 -25.57
CA THR A 642 25.39 -8.78 -24.33
C THR A 642 25.53 -10.28 -24.59
N PRO A 643 26.35 -11.00 -23.80
CA PRO A 643 26.42 -12.46 -23.88
C PRO A 643 25.05 -13.10 -23.67
N PRO A 644 24.57 -13.97 -24.58
CA PRO A 644 23.35 -14.72 -24.34
C PRO A 644 23.53 -15.74 -23.21
N ILE A 645 22.43 -16.04 -22.52
CA ILE A 645 22.37 -17.05 -21.48
C ILE A 645 21.43 -18.17 -21.93
N ALA A 646 21.89 -19.41 -21.94
CA ALA A 646 21.05 -20.58 -22.11
C ALA A 646 20.62 -21.09 -20.72
N VAL A 647 19.32 -21.23 -20.50
CA VAL A 647 18.72 -21.76 -19.28
C VAL A 647 18.18 -23.15 -19.57
N LEU A 648 18.62 -24.14 -18.82
CA LEU A 648 18.30 -25.56 -19.00
C LEU A 648 17.70 -26.10 -17.72
N CYS A 649 16.48 -26.63 -17.76
CA CYS A 649 15.75 -27.11 -16.59
C CYS A 649 15.40 -28.58 -16.75
N ASN A 650 15.84 -29.42 -15.81
CA ASN A 650 15.43 -30.83 -15.69
C ASN A 650 14.52 -30.98 -14.47
N PHE A 651 13.22 -31.20 -14.70
CA PHE A 651 12.25 -31.39 -13.62
C PHE A 651 11.97 -32.87 -13.31
N THR A 652 12.94 -33.76 -13.54
CA THR A 652 12.89 -35.15 -13.08
C THR A 652 14.11 -35.48 -12.21
N PRO A 653 14.00 -36.44 -11.27
CA PRO A 653 15.12 -36.86 -10.42
C PRO A 653 16.17 -37.70 -11.16
N VAL A 654 16.01 -37.88 -12.48
CA VAL A 654 16.93 -38.67 -13.29
C VAL A 654 18.00 -37.72 -13.86
N PRO A 655 19.29 -37.86 -13.46
CA PRO A 655 20.37 -37.12 -14.11
C PRO A 655 20.55 -37.61 -15.54
N ARG A 656 20.96 -36.73 -16.45
CA ARG A 656 21.15 -37.05 -17.86
C ARG A 656 22.51 -36.58 -18.33
N GLU A 657 23.33 -37.51 -18.81
CA GLU A 657 24.64 -37.21 -19.40
C GLU A 657 24.54 -37.17 -20.92
N GLY A 658 25.40 -36.36 -21.56
CA GLY A 658 25.48 -36.30 -23.02
C GLY A 658 24.23 -35.74 -23.71
N VAL A 659 23.43 -34.94 -23.01
CA VAL A 659 22.26 -34.28 -23.63
C VAL A 659 22.77 -33.18 -24.55
N ARG A 660 22.55 -33.33 -25.85
CA ARG A 660 22.94 -32.33 -26.84
C ARG A 660 21.90 -31.21 -26.89
N VAL A 661 22.36 -29.97 -26.81
CA VAL A 661 21.51 -28.78 -26.81
C VAL A 661 22.05 -27.76 -27.82
N GLY A 662 21.14 -27.21 -28.64
CA GLY A 662 21.48 -26.18 -29.62
C GLY A 662 21.87 -24.85 -28.97
N LEU A 663 22.91 -24.20 -29.49
CA LEU A 663 23.43 -22.92 -29.01
C LEU A 663 23.70 -21.96 -30.18
N PRO A 664 23.43 -20.64 -30.03
CA PRO A 664 23.57 -19.68 -31.11
C PRO A 664 25.03 -19.36 -31.48
N ASN A 665 25.98 -19.65 -30.60
CA ASN A 665 27.38 -19.30 -30.75
C ASN A 665 28.26 -20.52 -30.45
N GLY A 666 29.26 -20.76 -31.30
CA GLY A 666 30.30 -21.76 -31.08
C GLY A 666 31.35 -21.28 -30.08
N GLY A 667 32.08 -22.20 -29.46
CA GLY A 667 33.11 -21.88 -28.46
C GLY A 667 32.64 -22.12 -27.02
N LYS A 668 33.28 -21.47 -26.05
CA LYS A 668 33.10 -21.78 -24.63
C LYS A 668 31.81 -21.15 -24.07
N TRP A 669 31.06 -21.93 -23.30
CA TRP A 669 29.92 -21.48 -22.52
C TRP A 669 30.17 -21.81 -21.04
N ARG A 670 30.21 -20.78 -20.17
CA ARG A 670 30.51 -20.93 -18.74
C ARG A 670 29.24 -21.32 -17.99
N GLU A 671 29.34 -22.31 -17.12
CA GLU A 671 28.28 -22.65 -16.16
C GLU A 671 28.25 -21.58 -15.07
N ILE A 672 27.33 -20.61 -15.20
CA ILE A 672 27.18 -19.46 -14.29
C ILE A 672 26.20 -19.75 -13.15
N LEU A 673 25.36 -20.76 -13.30
CA LEU A 673 24.48 -21.27 -12.25
C LEU A 673 24.30 -22.77 -12.44
N ASN A 674 24.33 -23.50 -11.32
CA ASN A 674 23.87 -24.87 -11.23
C ASN A 674 23.15 -25.05 -9.89
N THR A 675 21.82 -25.18 -9.92
CA THR A 675 21.01 -25.28 -8.70
C THR A 675 21.20 -26.62 -7.96
N ASP A 676 21.96 -27.57 -8.52
CA ASP A 676 22.38 -28.81 -7.90
C ASP A 676 23.83 -28.75 -7.34
N SER A 677 24.45 -27.56 -7.30
CA SER A 677 25.75 -27.39 -6.65
C SER A 677 25.71 -27.87 -5.19
N ALA A 678 26.80 -28.46 -4.72
CA ALA A 678 26.97 -28.82 -3.32
C ALA A 678 26.91 -27.60 -2.38
N ASP A 679 27.23 -26.40 -2.90
CA ASP A 679 27.10 -25.13 -2.15
C ASP A 679 25.65 -24.82 -1.77
N TYR A 680 24.68 -25.39 -2.49
CA TYR A 680 23.25 -25.24 -2.22
C TYR A 680 22.61 -26.52 -1.64
N ASP A 681 23.42 -27.44 -1.11
CA ASP A 681 22.99 -28.77 -0.64
C ASP A 681 22.40 -29.64 -1.78
N GLY A 682 22.96 -29.51 -2.99
CA GLY A 682 22.70 -30.38 -4.14
C GLY A 682 23.64 -31.60 -4.22
N SER A 683 23.45 -32.43 -5.24
CA SER A 683 24.25 -33.64 -5.44
C SER A 683 25.64 -33.37 -6.04
N GLY A 684 25.86 -32.17 -6.59
CA GLY A 684 27.11 -31.74 -7.20
C GLY A 684 27.32 -32.22 -8.64
N VAL A 685 26.27 -32.78 -9.28
CA VAL A 685 26.32 -33.14 -10.71
C VAL A 685 26.32 -31.85 -11.54
N GLY A 686 27.12 -31.79 -12.61
CA GLY A 686 27.23 -30.59 -13.45
C GLY A 686 28.30 -30.70 -14.53
N ASN A 687 28.64 -29.56 -15.14
CA ASN A 687 29.49 -29.52 -16.34
C ASN A 687 30.94 -29.09 -16.06
N LYS A 688 31.41 -29.23 -14.81
CA LYS A 688 32.79 -28.89 -14.40
C LYS A 688 33.20 -27.44 -14.78
N GLY A 689 32.23 -26.52 -14.73
CA GLY A 689 32.41 -25.07 -14.90
C GLY A 689 32.22 -24.52 -16.32
N ALA A 690 32.26 -25.35 -17.38
CA ALA A 690 31.98 -24.89 -18.74
C ALA A 690 31.75 -26.05 -19.72
N VAL A 691 31.02 -25.77 -20.79
CA VAL A 691 30.91 -26.63 -21.98
C VAL A 691 31.48 -25.93 -23.22
N VAL A 692 31.76 -26.69 -24.27
CA VAL A 692 32.25 -26.15 -25.54
C VAL A 692 31.24 -26.49 -26.63
N ALA A 693 30.69 -25.45 -27.26
CA ALA A 693 29.77 -25.57 -28.38
C ALA A 693 30.55 -25.81 -29.68
N GLU A 694 30.23 -26.90 -30.34
CA GLU A 694 30.81 -27.37 -31.60
C GLU A 694 29.93 -26.92 -32.77
N GLU A 695 30.47 -26.86 -33.99
CA GLU A 695 29.73 -26.57 -35.22
C GLU A 695 28.91 -27.79 -35.68
N ILE A 696 27.99 -28.21 -34.80
CA ILE A 696 27.05 -29.31 -35.01
C ILE A 696 25.65 -28.72 -34.81
N PRO A 697 24.88 -28.54 -35.90
CA PRO A 697 23.52 -28.01 -35.80
C PRO A 697 22.60 -28.90 -34.97
N TRP A 698 21.84 -28.29 -34.06
CA TRP A 698 20.88 -28.98 -33.18
C TRP A 698 19.82 -28.00 -32.68
N ASN A 699 18.57 -28.43 -32.43
CA ASN A 699 17.46 -27.56 -31.98
C ASN A 699 17.34 -26.22 -32.77
N ASP A 700 17.46 -26.27 -34.10
CA ASP A 700 17.45 -25.09 -34.99
C ASP A 700 18.52 -24.02 -34.68
N GLN A 701 19.58 -24.41 -33.99
CA GLN A 701 20.77 -23.58 -33.74
C GLN A 701 21.97 -24.07 -34.56
N PRO A 702 22.89 -23.16 -34.95
CA PRO A 702 24.06 -23.53 -35.77
C PRO A 702 25.14 -24.31 -35.02
N PHE A 703 25.19 -24.20 -33.69
CA PHE A 703 26.15 -24.90 -32.84
C PHE A 703 25.42 -25.75 -31.79
N SER A 704 26.13 -26.67 -31.14
CA SER A 704 25.59 -27.41 -30.00
C SER A 704 26.69 -27.89 -29.06
N ALA A 705 26.33 -28.14 -27.81
CA ALA A 705 27.21 -28.77 -26.83
C ALA A 705 26.52 -29.99 -26.20
N GLU A 706 27.31 -30.97 -25.80
CA GLU A 706 26.85 -32.02 -24.89
C GLU A 706 26.91 -31.53 -23.45
N ILE A 707 25.80 -31.67 -22.74
CA ILE A 707 25.58 -31.14 -21.41
C ILE A 707 25.17 -32.28 -20.49
N THR A 708 25.74 -32.28 -19.29
CA THR A 708 25.25 -33.05 -18.17
C THR A 708 24.17 -32.23 -17.46
N LEU A 709 22.93 -32.72 -17.50
CA LEU A 709 21.80 -32.16 -16.78
C LEU A 709 21.68 -32.82 -15.40
N PRO A 710 21.86 -32.06 -14.31
CA PRO A 710 21.70 -32.59 -12.96
C PRO A 710 20.23 -32.98 -12.69
N PRO A 711 19.97 -33.83 -11.68
CA PRO A 711 18.62 -34.25 -11.31
C PRO A 711 17.87 -33.11 -10.60
N LEU A 712 16.62 -32.82 -10.98
CA LEU A 712 15.80 -31.77 -10.38
C LEU A 712 16.57 -30.44 -10.26
N ALA A 713 17.03 -29.91 -11.39
CA ALA A 713 17.94 -28.77 -11.40
C ALA A 713 17.72 -27.85 -12.59
N THR A 714 18.12 -26.59 -12.40
CA THR A 714 18.33 -25.61 -13.45
C THR A 714 19.80 -25.29 -13.57
N VAL A 715 20.30 -25.28 -14.80
CA VAL A 715 21.64 -24.87 -15.18
C VAL A 715 21.53 -23.63 -16.07
N MET A 716 22.35 -22.62 -15.81
CA MET A 716 22.48 -21.45 -16.71
C MET A 716 23.90 -21.42 -17.27
N LEU A 717 23.97 -21.28 -18.61
CA LEU A 717 25.22 -21.21 -19.35
C LEU A 717 25.33 -19.84 -20.03
N GLU A 718 26.41 -19.11 -19.79
CA GLU A 718 26.70 -17.82 -20.43
C GLU A 718 27.77 -18.00 -21.51
N PHE A 719 27.53 -17.42 -22.69
CA PHE A 719 28.54 -17.44 -23.76
C PHE A 719 29.79 -16.66 -23.36
N SER A 720 30.96 -17.29 -23.51
CA SER A 720 32.27 -16.66 -23.30
C SER A 720 32.95 -16.44 -24.65
N PRO A 721 33.02 -15.20 -25.15
CA PRO A 721 33.56 -14.90 -26.49
C PRO A 721 35.08 -15.06 -26.62
N GLU A 722 35.79 -15.31 -25.51
CA GLU A 722 37.24 -15.54 -25.44
C GLU A 722 37.70 -16.91 -25.95
#